data_AF-A0AA96J8U9-F1
#
_entry.id   AF-A0AA96J8U9-F1
#
_cell.length_a   1.000
_cell.length_b   1.000
_cell.length_c   1.000
_cell.angle_alpha   90.00
_cell.angle_beta   90.00
_cell.angle_gamma   90.00
#
_symmetry.space_group_name_H-M   'P 1'
#
loop_
_entity.id
_entity.type
_entity.pdbx_description
1 polymer ?
#
loop_
_entity_poly.entity_id
_entity_poly.type
_entity_poly.pdbx_seq_one_letter_code
_entity_poly.pdbx_strand_id
1 'polypeptide(L)'
;MTGAGTSTGMRIARAAIFDLDGVLVDTAVHHFAAWRAMAQGLGFTLADEDEELLKGVGRMDALRIVLGLGGVEVSDEEALRLAAEKNAQYVKAISMLTPDDMLLGALELLRDLRSRGVPTALGSASRNAPLILDRLGIRDLLDVIIDGSVVSQAKPDPAVFRAGAEALGVAAEDCVVFEDAIAGVEAAHRAGMTAVGVGDATVLGEADVVIPGLHAAGSLADHGITFEGSPATSLKEETMSDIAPVRLGEAPFHLDADAQAWVASTRDAMTLEQKVGQLFFLMANDPAGVDADIAISQPGGFMRRGAPVEEAVSLNRHIHAASSVPPLIAGNLENGADGASFMATQVGTPLQAAATGDDSCAYRMGEVAAVEGRALGVTWDFAPIIDIQLNPRNPIVLNRAFGSDPDRVRRMGVEFVRGLQDNGVAASVKHWPGDGVDDRDQHLLTSVNSLSVDEWEATFGAAYRASIEAGALSVMAAHIALPAYSRALRPGIADEDIMPASLAPELTTELLREHLGFNGVVITDASLMGGMLMRMPRAALVPASVAAGCDMFLFTPDYATDHAHMLEGVRSGVISQERLDQAVTRVLALKAALGLHAPETPEERVPGLDGIDTDTHRAWSRAQADAGITLVKDKEAGLLPLDTVRHRRVLVYSLRGMLSFTGPAERFTAQLNERGFSATLFEDGPPGSTMFTRVGVDGGVNGAELLEGYDAVIYVADVQPRSNETVARVHWAPFTAGNLPRHLTELPTLFVSLGSPYHLQDVPFVRTYVNAYAANDETVDAVVAKLVGESEFRGVSPVDPFMGYEDARW
;
A
#
# COMPACT_ATOMS: atom_id res chain seq x y z
N MET A 1 -45.65 26.59 60.24
CA MET A 1 -46.39 25.87 59.18
C MET A 1 -46.40 26.80 57.98
N THR A 2 -45.77 26.53 56.84
CA THR A 2 -45.39 25.28 56.18
C THR A 2 -44.10 25.51 55.38
N GLY A 3 -43.05 24.73 55.67
CA GLY A 3 -41.91 24.62 54.78
C GLY A 3 -42.28 23.74 53.59
N ALA A 4 -41.96 24.21 52.39
CA ALA A 4 -41.90 23.39 51.19
C ALA A 4 -40.41 23.19 50.88
N GLY A 5 -39.87 22.04 51.31
CA GLY A 5 -38.57 21.57 50.85
C GLY A 5 -38.70 21.17 49.38
N THR A 6 -37.92 21.79 48.52
CA THR A 6 -37.69 21.32 47.16
C THR A 6 -36.88 20.04 47.23
N SER A 7 -37.47 18.93 46.80
CA SER A 7 -36.75 17.70 46.55
C SER A 7 -35.69 17.95 45.47
N THR A 8 -34.41 18.01 45.85
CA THR A 8 -33.29 17.85 44.93
C THR A 8 -33.30 16.43 44.42
N GLY A 9 -34.10 16.19 43.37
CA GLY A 9 -34.02 14.95 42.61
C GLY A 9 -32.65 14.88 41.94
N MET A 10 -31.93 13.79 42.15
CA MET A 10 -30.65 13.52 41.50
C MET A 10 -30.87 13.50 39.98
N ARG A 11 -30.16 14.35 39.24
CA ARG A 11 -30.20 14.38 37.77
C ARG A 11 -29.10 13.49 37.23
N ILE A 12 -29.48 12.60 36.31
CA ILE A 12 -28.58 11.67 35.64
C ILE A 12 -28.30 12.24 34.25
N ALA A 13 -27.13 12.81 34.08
CA ALA A 13 -26.64 13.29 32.79
C ALA A 13 -26.09 12.11 31.97
N ARG A 14 -26.50 12.04 30.71
CA ARG A 14 -26.09 10.96 29.78
C ARG A 14 -25.05 11.41 28.77
N ALA A 15 -24.78 12.72 28.68
CA ALA A 15 -23.72 13.27 27.84
C ALA A 15 -23.12 14.53 28.47
N ALA A 16 -21.86 14.81 28.13
CA ALA A 16 -21.17 16.05 28.49
C ALA A 16 -20.74 16.80 27.24
N ILE A 17 -21.08 18.07 27.13
CA ILE A 17 -20.70 18.94 26.02
C ILE A 17 -19.80 20.04 26.56
N PHE A 18 -18.63 20.23 25.97
CA PHE A 18 -17.62 21.17 26.43
C PHE A 18 -17.53 22.34 25.46
N ASP A 19 -17.47 23.56 25.99
CA ASP A 19 -16.83 24.62 25.24
C ASP A 19 -15.32 24.37 25.10
N LEU A 20 -14.70 25.04 24.14
CA LEU A 20 -13.26 24.97 23.94
C LEU A 20 -12.52 26.02 24.78
N ASP A 21 -12.82 27.29 24.52
CA ASP A 21 -12.08 28.43 25.04
C ASP A 21 -12.47 28.67 26.50
N GLY A 22 -11.48 28.78 27.40
CA GLY A 22 -11.71 29.00 28.83
C GLY A 22 -12.26 27.79 29.60
N VAL A 23 -12.56 26.67 28.92
CA VAL A 23 -13.01 25.41 29.52
C VAL A 23 -11.97 24.30 29.38
N LEU A 24 -11.56 23.96 28.15
CA LEU A 24 -10.53 22.93 27.90
C LEU A 24 -9.13 23.54 27.80
N VAL A 25 -9.03 24.76 27.29
CA VAL A 25 -7.77 25.49 27.09
C VAL A 25 -8.01 27.01 27.15
N ASP A 26 -7.05 27.77 27.65
CA ASP A 26 -7.10 29.23 27.59
C ASP A 26 -6.52 29.73 26.25
N THR A 27 -7.36 29.83 25.21
CA THR A 27 -6.96 30.51 23.96
C THR A 27 -7.41 31.97 23.86
N ALA A 28 -8.13 32.47 24.88
CA ALA A 28 -8.57 33.86 24.95
C ALA A 28 -7.36 34.82 24.93
N VAL A 29 -6.30 34.45 25.66
CA VAL A 29 -5.02 35.18 25.66
C VAL A 29 -4.42 35.30 24.26
N HIS A 30 -4.46 34.23 23.46
CA HIS A 30 -3.97 34.26 22.08
C HIS A 30 -4.88 35.08 21.15
N HIS A 31 -6.19 35.02 21.36
CA HIS A 31 -7.15 35.85 20.64
C HIS A 31 -6.91 37.34 20.90
N PHE A 32 -6.76 37.73 22.16
CA PHE A 32 -6.56 39.12 22.59
C PHE A 32 -5.20 39.66 22.17
N ALA A 33 -4.13 38.87 22.30
CA ALA A 33 -2.81 39.24 21.81
C ALA A 33 -2.80 39.57 20.31
N ALA A 34 -3.49 38.78 19.49
CA ALA A 34 -3.62 39.02 18.07
C ALA A 34 -4.51 40.25 17.74
N TRP A 35 -5.54 40.54 18.55
CA TRP A 35 -6.30 41.79 18.43
C TRP A 35 -5.45 43.02 18.80
N ARG A 36 -4.64 42.95 19.86
CA ARG A 36 -3.70 44.01 20.26
C ARG A 36 -2.67 44.30 19.17
N ALA A 37 -2.10 43.26 18.56
CA ALA A 37 -1.15 43.41 17.47
C ALA A 37 -1.79 44.10 16.25
N MET A 38 -3.03 43.73 15.91
CA MET A 38 -3.79 44.39 14.85
C MET A 38 -4.08 45.87 15.19
N ALA A 39 -4.57 46.17 16.41
CA ALA A 39 -4.85 47.53 16.85
C ALA A 39 -3.59 48.42 16.81
N GLN A 40 -2.44 47.90 17.23
CA GLN A 40 -1.15 48.59 17.14
C GLN A 40 -0.79 48.92 15.68
N GLY A 41 -1.03 48.00 14.75
CA GLY A 41 -0.84 48.24 13.31
C GLY A 41 -1.75 49.35 12.76
N LEU A 42 -2.91 49.58 13.38
CA LEU A 42 -3.87 50.64 13.05
C LEU A 42 -3.62 51.95 13.84
N GLY A 43 -2.60 51.99 14.69
CA GLY A 43 -2.17 53.20 15.39
C GLY A 43 -2.88 53.48 16.73
N PHE A 44 -3.55 52.49 17.32
CA PHE A 44 -4.14 52.58 18.67
C PHE A 44 -3.82 51.35 19.52
N THR A 45 -4.18 51.38 20.80
CA THR A 45 -3.89 50.29 21.75
C THR A 45 -5.15 49.89 22.50
N LEU A 46 -5.34 48.58 22.68
CA LEU A 46 -6.36 48.04 23.57
C LEU A 46 -5.80 47.93 25.00
N ALA A 47 -6.61 48.30 25.99
CA ALA A 47 -6.33 48.11 27.41
C ALA A 47 -6.72 46.68 27.83
N ASP A 48 -6.12 46.14 28.88
CA ASP A 48 -6.40 44.76 29.31
C ASP A 48 -7.88 44.57 29.72
N GLU A 49 -8.56 45.63 30.15
CA GLU A 49 -10.01 45.66 30.45
C GLU A 49 -10.89 45.44 29.20
N ASP A 50 -10.37 45.68 27.99
CA ASP A 50 -11.11 45.50 26.73
C ASP A 50 -11.25 44.03 26.33
N GLU A 51 -10.44 43.12 26.91
CA GLU A 51 -10.49 41.69 26.62
C GLU A 51 -11.86 41.08 26.92
N GLU A 52 -12.49 41.52 28.01
CA GLU A 52 -13.83 41.06 28.44
C GLU A 52 -14.92 41.37 27.42
N LEU A 53 -14.79 42.45 26.64
CA LEU A 53 -15.75 42.82 25.60
C LEU A 53 -15.68 41.88 24.37
N LEU A 54 -14.62 41.08 24.25
CA LEU A 54 -14.34 40.25 23.09
C LEU A 54 -14.58 38.75 23.35
N LYS A 55 -14.75 38.34 24.61
CA LYS A 55 -15.03 36.95 24.99
C LYS A 55 -16.42 36.52 24.49
N GLY A 56 -16.50 35.34 23.89
CA GLY A 56 -17.75 34.79 23.34
C GLY A 56 -18.32 35.53 22.12
N VAL A 57 -17.64 36.56 21.59
CA VAL A 57 -18.10 37.35 20.44
C VAL A 57 -17.54 36.80 19.13
N GLY A 58 -18.40 36.70 18.10
CA GLY A 58 -17.99 36.26 16.77
C GLY A 58 -16.94 37.18 16.13
N ARG A 59 -16.07 36.62 15.28
CA ARG A 59 -14.88 37.30 14.71
C ARG A 59 -15.16 38.69 14.11
N MET A 60 -16.23 38.82 13.33
CA MET A 60 -16.56 40.09 12.67
C MET A 60 -17.16 41.11 13.63
N ASP A 61 -17.88 40.66 14.66
CA ASP A 61 -18.42 41.54 15.69
C ASP A 61 -17.31 42.00 16.65
N ALA A 62 -16.39 41.09 17.01
CA ALA A 62 -15.19 41.42 17.76
C ALA A 62 -14.33 42.46 17.00
N LEU A 63 -14.18 42.31 15.67
CA LEU A 63 -13.50 43.32 14.85
C LEU A 63 -14.18 44.68 14.94
N ARG A 64 -15.52 44.75 14.86
CA ARG A 64 -16.28 46.00 14.96
C ARG A 64 -16.10 46.68 16.32
N ILE A 65 -16.10 45.90 17.40
CA ILE A 65 -15.84 46.40 18.76
C ILE A 65 -14.42 46.99 18.83
N VAL A 66 -13.41 46.25 18.38
CA VAL A 66 -12.00 46.70 18.38
C VAL A 66 -11.82 47.98 17.56
N LEU A 67 -12.41 48.07 16.37
CA LEU A 67 -12.36 49.27 15.53
C LEU A 67 -13.09 50.47 16.18
N GLY A 68 -14.22 50.21 16.84
CA GLY A 68 -14.99 51.22 17.58
C GLY A 68 -14.21 51.81 18.76
N LEU A 69 -13.47 50.98 19.51
CA LEU A 69 -12.59 51.42 20.59
C LEU A 69 -11.47 52.35 20.09
N GLY A 70 -10.97 52.09 18.87
CA GLY A 70 -9.96 52.93 18.21
C GLY A 70 -10.53 54.15 17.48
N GLY A 71 -11.86 54.28 17.34
CA GLY A 71 -12.49 55.31 16.50
C GLY A 71 -12.13 55.19 15.02
N VAL A 72 -11.83 53.98 14.54
CA VAL A 72 -11.37 53.71 13.18
C VAL A 72 -12.53 53.17 12.34
N GLU A 73 -12.85 53.86 11.24
CA GLU A 73 -13.78 53.35 10.23
C GLU A 73 -13.01 52.79 9.04
N VAL A 74 -13.38 51.58 8.60
CA VAL A 74 -12.79 50.90 7.43
C VAL A 74 -13.90 50.45 6.48
N SER A 75 -13.56 50.23 5.22
CA SER A 75 -14.50 49.61 4.27
C SER A 75 -14.74 48.14 4.62
N ASP A 76 -15.84 47.56 4.13
CA ASP A 76 -16.13 46.13 4.35
C ASP A 76 -15.01 45.21 3.83
N GLU A 77 -14.41 45.57 2.70
CA GLU A 77 -13.28 44.84 2.12
C GLU A 77 -12.05 44.88 3.05
N GLU A 78 -11.77 46.04 3.62
CA GLU A 78 -10.66 46.21 4.56
C GLU A 78 -10.93 45.52 5.90
N ALA A 79 -12.18 45.54 6.38
CA ALA A 79 -12.59 44.78 7.55
C ALA A 79 -12.35 43.28 7.38
N LEU A 80 -12.71 42.72 6.21
CA LEU A 80 -12.45 41.32 5.89
C LEU A 80 -10.95 41.01 5.84
N ARG A 81 -10.15 41.91 5.25
CA ARG A 81 -8.68 41.77 5.20
C ARG A 81 -8.07 41.75 6.60
N LEU A 82 -8.46 42.70 7.46
CA LEU A 82 -7.98 42.79 8.85
C LEU A 82 -8.38 41.57 9.68
N ALA A 83 -9.62 41.08 9.54
CA ALA A 83 -10.07 39.85 10.19
C ALA A 83 -9.25 38.62 9.77
N ALA A 84 -8.89 38.52 8.47
CA ALA A 84 -8.07 37.44 7.95
C ALA A 84 -6.62 37.52 8.45
N GLU A 85 -6.01 38.70 8.43
CA GLU A 85 -4.65 38.94 8.92
C GLU A 85 -4.53 38.63 10.41
N LYS A 86 -5.48 39.10 11.22
CA LYS A 86 -5.56 38.75 12.64
C LYS A 86 -5.70 37.25 12.86
N ASN A 87 -6.54 36.58 12.07
CA ASN A 87 -6.72 35.13 12.18
C ASN A 87 -5.43 34.37 11.84
N ALA A 88 -4.67 34.81 10.83
CA ALA A 88 -3.38 34.19 10.50
C ALA A 88 -2.38 34.29 11.67
N GLN A 89 -2.34 35.43 12.36
CA GLN A 89 -1.51 35.60 13.56
C GLN A 89 -1.98 34.70 14.71
N TYR A 90 -3.29 34.62 14.93
CA TYR A 90 -3.89 33.74 15.94
C TYR A 90 -3.59 32.25 15.66
N VAL A 91 -3.77 31.80 14.42
CA VAL A 91 -3.48 30.41 14.00
C VAL A 91 -2.01 30.07 14.24
N LYS A 92 -1.09 31.01 13.97
CA LYS A 92 0.33 30.82 14.27
C LYS A 92 0.60 30.64 15.77
N ALA A 93 -0.09 31.40 16.62
CA ALA A 93 0.06 31.29 18.07
C ALA A 93 -0.47 29.94 18.60
N ILE A 94 -1.69 29.54 18.22
CA ILE A 94 -2.28 28.27 18.68
C ILE A 94 -1.57 27.04 18.08
N SER A 95 -0.88 27.18 16.95
CA SER A 95 -0.04 26.10 16.39
C SER A 95 1.16 25.76 17.27
N MET A 96 1.48 26.57 18.28
CA MET A 96 2.54 26.29 19.25
C MET A 96 2.02 25.65 20.54
N LEU A 97 0.70 25.43 20.66
CA LEU A 97 0.11 24.76 21.81
C LEU A 97 0.64 23.33 21.94
N THR A 98 0.70 22.88 23.19
CA THR A 98 1.11 21.56 23.63
C THR A 98 0.08 21.03 24.63
N PRO A 99 0.09 19.73 24.96
CA PRO A 99 -0.81 19.18 25.98
C PRO A 99 -0.69 19.85 27.36
N ASP A 100 0.45 20.48 27.68
CA ASP A 100 0.66 21.19 28.95
C ASP A 100 -0.14 22.51 29.05
N ASP A 101 -0.66 23.01 27.93
CA ASP A 101 -1.48 24.22 27.87
C ASP A 101 -2.97 23.97 28.22
N MET A 102 -3.35 22.71 28.50
CA MET A 102 -4.70 22.37 28.93
C MET A 102 -5.05 22.96 30.30
N LEU A 103 -6.32 23.33 30.48
CA LEU A 103 -6.80 23.79 31.78
C LEU A 103 -6.83 22.64 32.80
N LEU A 104 -6.46 22.97 34.05
CA LEU A 104 -6.31 21.98 35.12
C LEU A 104 -7.60 21.18 35.36
N GLY A 105 -7.51 19.86 35.23
CA GLY A 105 -8.62 18.93 35.39
C GLY A 105 -9.38 18.59 34.09
N ALA A 106 -9.06 19.23 32.97
CA ALA A 106 -9.73 18.96 31.69
C ALA A 106 -9.46 17.53 31.20
N LEU A 107 -8.20 17.10 31.21
CA LEU A 107 -7.81 15.77 30.76
C LEU A 107 -8.36 14.68 31.68
N GLU A 108 -8.31 14.91 32.99
CA GLU A 108 -8.83 14.00 34.01
C GLU A 108 -10.34 13.82 33.88
N LEU A 109 -11.08 14.90 33.68
CA LEU A 109 -12.54 14.85 33.52
C LEU A 109 -12.94 14.13 32.23
N LEU A 110 -12.30 14.45 31.09
CA LEU A 110 -12.60 13.78 29.82
C LEU A 110 -12.32 12.27 29.90
N ARG A 111 -11.23 11.87 30.57
CA ARG A 111 -10.91 10.45 30.80
C ARG A 111 -11.89 9.78 31.76
N ASP A 112 -12.29 10.46 32.84
CA ASP A 112 -13.27 9.94 33.80
C ASP A 112 -14.63 9.70 33.14
N LEU A 113 -15.13 10.67 32.37
CA LEU A 113 -16.39 10.54 31.62
C LEU A 113 -16.34 9.38 30.62
N ARG A 114 -15.24 9.27 29.86
CA ARG A 114 -15.01 8.16 28.94
C ARG A 114 -14.99 6.81 29.65
N SER A 115 -14.30 6.71 30.81
CA SER A 115 -14.24 5.47 31.59
C SER A 115 -15.61 5.02 32.12
N ARG A 116 -16.56 5.94 32.22
CA ARG A 116 -17.96 5.70 32.63
C ARG A 116 -18.90 5.50 31.43
N GLY A 117 -18.37 5.46 30.21
CA GLY A 117 -19.14 5.33 28.98
C GLY A 117 -20.05 6.53 28.69
N VAL A 118 -19.70 7.71 29.21
CA VAL A 118 -20.48 8.94 29.02
C VAL A 118 -20.00 9.62 27.74
N PRO A 119 -20.83 9.72 26.70
CA PRO A 119 -20.45 10.40 25.47
C PRO A 119 -20.12 11.88 25.69
N THR A 120 -19.07 12.35 25.01
CA THR A 120 -18.58 13.72 25.10
C THR A 120 -18.61 14.43 23.74
N ALA A 121 -18.94 15.73 23.74
CA ALA A 121 -18.86 16.55 22.54
C ALA A 121 -18.15 17.88 22.78
N LEU A 122 -17.57 18.47 21.73
CA LEU A 122 -17.22 19.88 21.70
C LEU A 122 -18.34 20.72 21.08
N GLY A 123 -18.64 21.87 21.67
CA GLY A 123 -19.49 22.90 21.07
C GLY A 123 -18.81 24.26 20.99
N SER A 124 -18.05 24.51 19.91
CA SER A 124 -17.35 25.79 19.69
C SER A 124 -17.84 26.51 18.43
N ALA A 125 -17.87 27.86 18.46
CA ALA A 125 -18.10 28.66 17.26
C ALA A 125 -16.81 28.90 16.44
N SER A 126 -15.66 28.42 16.91
CA SER A 126 -14.36 28.62 16.28
C SER A 126 -14.11 27.59 15.18
N ARG A 127 -13.73 28.03 13.98
CA ARG A 127 -13.26 27.15 12.90
C ARG A 127 -11.87 26.56 13.15
N ASN A 128 -11.17 27.03 14.18
CA ASN A 128 -9.82 26.57 14.51
C ASN A 128 -9.83 25.48 15.59
N ALA A 129 -11.01 25.05 16.05
CA ALA A 129 -11.15 24.06 17.10
C ALA A 129 -10.44 22.72 16.82
N PRO A 130 -10.51 22.14 15.59
CA PRO A 130 -9.79 20.88 15.30
C PRO A 130 -8.28 21.00 15.52
N LEU A 131 -7.67 22.09 15.05
CA LEU A 131 -6.24 22.34 15.22
C LEU A 131 -5.84 22.42 16.70
N ILE A 132 -6.67 23.05 17.54
CA ILE A 132 -6.42 23.17 18.97
C ILE A 132 -6.50 21.79 19.63
N LEU A 133 -7.56 21.03 19.34
CA LEU A 133 -7.73 19.68 19.88
C LEU A 133 -6.59 18.72 19.46
N ASP A 134 -6.12 18.83 18.21
CA ASP A 134 -4.98 18.07 17.70
C ASP A 134 -3.69 18.43 18.47
N ARG A 135 -3.44 19.72 18.72
CA ARG A 135 -2.26 20.21 19.45
C ARG A 135 -2.26 19.84 20.92
N LEU A 136 -3.43 19.81 21.54
CA LEU A 136 -3.62 19.40 22.94
C LEU A 136 -3.64 17.88 23.11
N GLY A 137 -3.76 17.10 22.02
CA GLY A 137 -3.79 15.63 22.07
C GLY A 137 -5.07 15.06 22.68
N ILE A 138 -6.19 15.78 22.58
CA ILE A 138 -7.48 15.38 23.17
C ILE A 138 -8.62 15.21 22.17
N ARG A 139 -8.33 15.35 20.86
CA ARG A 139 -9.35 15.16 19.81
C ARG A 139 -10.08 13.84 19.94
N ASP A 140 -9.34 12.77 20.21
CA ASP A 140 -9.88 11.41 20.32
C ASP A 140 -10.60 11.14 21.66
N LEU A 141 -10.61 12.11 22.59
CA LEU A 141 -11.38 12.05 23.84
C LEU A 141 -12.78 12.66 23.71
N LEU A 142 -13.11 13.22 22.53
CA LEU A 142 -14.40 13.81 22.21
C LEU A 142 -15.06 12.98 21.11
N ASP A 143 -16.22 12.39 21.40
CA ASP A 143 -16.96 11.56 20.44
C ASP A 143 -17.51 12.37 19.26
N VAL A 144 -17.83 13.64 19.51
CA VAL A 144 -18.36 14.58 18.51
C VAL A 144 -17.67 15.95 18.62
N ILE A 145 -17.38 16.58 17.49
CA ILE A 145 -16.83 17.93 17.44
C ILE A 145 -17.76 18.80 16.57
N ILE A 146 -18.44 19.75 17.21
CA ILE A 146 -19.21 20.79 16.51
C ILE A 146 -18.42 22.09 16.58
N ASP A 147 -17.99 22.59 15.43
CA ASP A 147 -17.17 23.77 15.30
C ASP A 147 -17.80 24.84 14.36
N GLY A 148 -17.08 25.95 14.17
CA GLY A 148 -17.51 27.08 13.33
C GLY A 148 -17.66 26.80 11.83
N SER A 149 -17.33 25.59 11.37
CA SER A 149 -17.56 25.10 10.00
C SER A 149 -18.91 24.37 9.87
N VAL A 150 -19.39 23.78 10.97
CA VAL A 150 -20.67 23.05 11.05
C VAL A 150 -21.80 24.01 11.42
N VAL A 151 -21.58 24.88 12.42
CA VAL A 151 -22.55 25.87 12.89
C VAL A 151 -21.88 27.24 12.90
N SER A 152 -22.50 28.24 12.26
CA SER A 152 -21.90 29.58 12.13
C SER A 152 -22.48 30.63 13.09
N GLN A 153 -23.57 30.30 13.79
CA GLN A 153 -24.20 31.13 14.80
C GLN A 153 -23.37 31.15 16.08
N ALA A 154 -23.02 32.34 16.57
CA ALA A 154 -22.35 32.51 17.85
C ALA A 154 -23.34 32.37 19.03
N LYS A 155 -22.84 31.93 20.19
CA LYS A 155 -23.57 31.95 21.47
C LYS A 155 -24.03 33.41 21.74
N PRO A 156 -25.27 33.67 22.21
CA PRO A 156 -26.19 32.78 22.92
C PRO A 156 -27.16 31.97 22.04
N ASP A 157 -26.91 31.83 20.73
CA ASP A 157 -27.66 30.87 19.92
C ASP A 157 -27.36 29.42 20.37
N PRO A 158 -28.38 28.57 20.61
CA PRO A 158 -28.19 27.20 21.10
C PRO A 158 -27.68 26.20 20.04
N ALA A 159 -27.52 26.62 18.77
CA ALA A 159 -27.28 25.71 17.65
C ALA A 159 -26.07 24.79 17.84
N VAL A 160 -24.95 25.29 18.39
CA VAL A 160 -23.72 24.51 18.55
C VAL A 160 -23.90 23.35 19.55
N PHE A 161 -24.63 23.57 20.64
CA PHE A 161 -24.91 22.54 21.63
C PHE A 161 -26.01 21.58 21.18
N ARG A 162 -27.06 22.08 20.52
CA ARG A 162 -28.11 21.22 19.95
C ARG A 162 -27.54 20.25 18.92
N ALA A 163 -26.67 20.73 18.03
CA ALA A 163 -25.98 19.89 17.06
C ALA A 163 -25.10 18.84 17.76
N GLY A 164 -24.44 19.21 18.87
CA GLY A 164 -23.65 18.27 19.68
C GLY A 164 -24.50 17.14 20.25
N ALA A 165 -25.62 17.48 20.90
CA ALA A 165 -26.54 16.49 21.45
C ALA A 165 -27.18 15.59 20.39
N GLU A 166 -27.57 16.17 19.24
CA GLU A 166 -28.13 15.43 18.11
C GLU A 166 -27.12 14.43 17.53
N ALA A 167 -25.87 14.85 17.32
CA ALA A 167 -24.81 13.99 16.81
C ALA A 167 -24.41 12.89 17.81
N LEU A 168 -24.52 13.16 19.12
CA LEU A 168 -24.35 12.14 20.17
C LEU A 168 -25.56 11.20 20.32
N GLY A 169 -26.70 11.52 19.71
CA GLY A 169 -27.95 10.76 19.87
C GLY A 169 -28.56 10.86 21.28
N VAL A 170 -28.28 11.94 22.02
CA VAL A 170 -28.75 12.16 23.40
C VAL A 170 -29.76 13.32 23.45
N ALA A 171 -30.84 13.17 24.23
CA ALA A 171 -31.82 14.23 24.40
C ALA A 171 -31.20 15.44 25.13
N ALA A 172 -31.51 16.66 24.68
CA ALA A 172 -30.88 17.86 25.24
C ALA A 172 -31.06 18.01 26.77
N GLU A 173 -32.21 17.61 27.30
CA GLU A 173 -32.48 17.62 28.75
C GLU A 173 -31.61 16.66 29.57
N ASP A 174 -30.99 15.67 28.92
CA ASP A 174 -30.04 14.71 29.53
C ASP A 174 -28.57 15.14 29.33
N CYS A 175 -28.30 16.29 28.70
CA CYS A 175 -26.96 16.80 28.45
C CYS A 175 -26.54 17.84 29.52
N VAL A 176 -25.27 17.80 29.90
CA VAL A 176 -24.62 18.85 30.70
C VAL A 176 -23.61 19.60 29.83
N VAL A 177 -23.68 20.92 29.85
CA VAL A 177 -22.74 21.81 29.13
C VAL A 177 -21.77 22.43 30.12
N PHE A 178 -20.46 22.38 29.81
CA PHE A 178 -19.41 23.09 30.55
C PHE A 178 -19.01 24.37 29.79
N GLU A 179 -19.13 25.52 30.44
CA GLU A 179 -18.97 26.84 29.80
C GLU A 179 -18.35 27.88 30.76
N ASP A 180 -17.52 28.79 30.25
CA ASP A 180 -16.88 29.87 31.04
C ASP A 180 -17.51 31.26 30.83
N ALA A 181 -18.49 31.42 29.93
CA ALA A 181 -19.12 32.69 29.58
C ALA A 181 -20.67 32.69 29.73
N ILE A 182 -21.23 33.83 30.13
CA ILE A 182 -22.69 34.04 30.30
C ILE A 182 -23.45 33.74 29.00
N ALA A 183 -22.89 34.15 27.85
CA ALA A 183 -23.52 33.89 26.55
C ALA A 183 -23.66 32.38 26.26
N GLY A 184 -22.70 31.56 26.67
CA GLY A 184 -22.81 30.12 26.50
C GLY A 184 -23.70 29.44 27.53
N VAL A 185 -23.76 29.96 28.77
CA VAL A 185 -24.76 29.52 29.77
C VAL A 185 -26.17 29.76 29.23
N GLU A 186 -26.41 30.94 28.66
CA GLU A 186 -27.70 31.26 28.02
C GLU A 186 -27.98 30.34 26.81
N ALA A 187 -26.97 30.02 26.00
CA ALA A 187 -27.10 29.06 24.89
C ALA A 187 -27.47 27.64 25.38
N ALA A 188 -26.85 27.15 26.46
CA ALA A 188 -27.15 25.86 27.05
C ALA A 188 -28.61 25.80 27.56
N HIS A 189 -29.07 26.86 28.25
CA HIS A 189 -30.45 26.95 28.72
C HIS A 189 -31.46 27.04 27.57
N ARG A 190 -31.16 27.80 26.52
CA ARG A 190 -31.98 27.85 25.28
C ARG A 190 -31.99 26.52 24.53
N ALA A 191 -30.96 25.68 24.71
CA ALA A 191 -30.92 24.31 24.19
C ALA A 191 -31.72 23.32 25.06
N GLY A 192 -32.15 23.72 26.26
CA GLY A 192 -32.82 22.84 27.22
C GLY A 192 -31.87 21.97 28.03
N MET A 193 -30.58 22.34 28.09
CA MET A 193 -29.51 21.58 28.75
C MET A 193 -29.20 22.14 30.15
N THR A 194 -28.57 21.35 31.00
CA THR A 194 -28.05 21.83 32.30
C THR A 194 -26.70 22.51 32.09
N ALA A 195 -26.52 23.74 32.58
CA ALA A 195 -25.29 24.52 32.42
C ALA A 195 -24.41 24.45 33.68
N VAL A 196 -23.17 24.00 33.51
CA VAL A 196 -22.10 24.07 34.52
C VAL A 196 -21.15 25.20 34.14
N GLY A 197 -21.18 26.28 34.93
CA GLY A 197 -20.25 27.39 34.80
C GLY A 197 -18.85 27.02 35.32
N VAL A 198 -17.81 27.26 34.54
CA VAL A 198 -16.41 27.01 34.91
C VAL A 198 -15.72 28.36 35.13
N GLY A 199 -15.52 28.77 36.38
CA GLY A 199 -14.87 30.04 36.71
C GLY A 199 -15.50 30.77 37.91
N ASP A 200 -15.64 32.10 37.79
CA ASP A 200 -16.10 32.97 38.88
C ASP A 200 -17.62 32.95 39.05
N ALA A 201 -18.09 32.51 40.23
CA ALA A 201 -19.51 32.45 40.59
C ALA A 201 -20.22 33.81 40.64
N THR A 202 -19.49 34.92 40.77
CA THR A 202 -20.06 36.27 40.70
C THR A 202 -20.38 36.70 39.27
N VAL A 203 -19.71 36.09 38.28
CA VAL A 203 -19.91 36.35 36.85
C VAL A 203 -20.90 35.34 36.26
N LEU A 204 -20.76 34.05 36.57
CA LEU A 204 -21.56 32.96 36.02
C LEU A 204 -22.79 32.61 36.88
N GLY A 205 -23.35 33.59 37.59
CA GLY A 205 -24.45 33.39 38.54
C GLY A 205 -25.77 32.88 37.92
N GLU A 206 -25.86 32.85 36.59
CA GLU A 206 -26.99 32.29 35.85
C GLU A 206 -26.84 30.78 35.58
N ALA A 207 -25.65 30.18 35.74
CA ALA A 207 -25.47 28.73 35.55
C ALA A 207 -26.18 27.91 36.64
N ASP A 208 -26.58 26.68 36.33
CA ASP A 208 -27.24 25.80 37.29
C ASP A 208 -26.30 25.40 38.44
N VAL A 209 -25.02 25.24 38.12
CA VAL A 209 -23.92 25.00 39.08
C VAL A 209 -22.69 25.76 38.59
N VAL A 210 -21.93 26.36 39.51
CA VAL A 210 -20.63 26.97 39.19
C VAL A 210 -19.52 26.25 39.94
N ILE A 211 -18.48 25.85 39.22
CA ILE A 211 -17.25 25.26 39.76
C ILE A 211 -16.05 26.17 39.45
N PRO A 212 -15.04 26.24 40.33
CA PRO A 212 -13.88 27.12 40.12
C PRO A 212 -12.94 26.68 38.99
N GLY A 213 -13.17 25.49 38.41
CA GLY A 213 -12.36 24.90 37.34
C GLY A 213 -12.72 23.42 37.16
N LEU A 214 -12.31 22.79 36.05
CA LEU A 214 -12.65 21.39 35.75
C LEU A 214 -12.07 20.39 36.77
N HIS A 215 -10.96 20.73 37.44
CA HIS A 215 -10.41 19.95 38.55
C HIS A 215 -11.37 19.79 39.73
N ALA A 216 -12.38 20.65 39.85
CA ALA A 216 -13.43 20.58 40.86
C ALA A 216 -14.70 19.83 40.38
N ALA A 217 -14.72 19.27 39.17
CA ALA A 217 -15.90 18.59 38.62
C ALA A 217 -16.38 17.39 39.48
N GLY A 218 -15.52 16.83 40.34
CA GLY A 218 -15.91 15.82 41.32
C GLY A 218 -16.99 16.27 42.32
N SER A 219 -17.16 17.58 42.55
CA SER A 219 -18.21 18.11 43.44
C SER A 219 -19.58 18.21 42.78
N LEU A 220 -19.71 17.96 41.46
CA LEU A 220 -20.99 18.03 40.75
C LEU A 220 -22.05 17.09 41.34
N ALA A 221 -21.63 15.95 41.90
CA ALA A 221 -22.50 15.01 42.61
C ALA A 221 -23.16 15.65 43.85
N ASP A 222 -22.43 16.52 44.58
CA ASP A 222 -22.95 17.25 45.75
C ASP A 222 -24.00 18.28 45.35
N HIS A 223 -23.98 18.71 44.08
CA HIS A 223 -24.97 19.60 43.46
C HIS A 223 -26.07 18.84 42.72
N GLY A 224 -26.14 17.51 42.86
CA GLY A 224 -27.20 16.68 42.27
C GLY A 224 -27.03 16.38 40.79
N ILE A 225 -25.83 16.57 40.22
CA ILE A 225 -25.47 16.18 38.84
C ILE A 225 -24.58 14.95 38.91
N THR A 226 -25.04 13.85 38.34
CA THR A 226 -24.28 12.60 38.22
C THR A 226 -24.27 12.15 36.77
N PHE A 227 -23.16 11.58 36.30
CA PHE A 227 -23.05 11.07 34.93
C PHE A 227 -23.22 9.55 34.89
N GLU A 228 -24.07 9.05 34.00
CA GLU A 228 -24.30 7.61 33.77
C GLU A 228 -24.35 7.34 32.26
N GLY A 229 -23.39 6.55 31.76
CA GLY A 229 -23.35 6.11 30.38
C GLY A 229 -24.18 4.84 30.15
N SER A 230 -24.70 4.65 28.92
CA SER A 230 -25.25 3.36 28.49
C SER A 230 -24.15 2.61 27.73
N PRO A 231 -23.92 1.30 27.97
CA PRO A 231 -22.99 0.54 27.18
C PRO A 231 -23.55 0.40 25.76
N ALA A 232 -23.21 1.35 24.89
CA ALA A 232 -23.27 1.12 23.47
C ALA A 232 -22.41 -0.12 23.18
N THR A 233 -22.89 -0.98 22.28
CA THR A 233 -22.09 -2.05 21.67
C THR A 233 -20.87 -1.43 20.99
N SER A 234 -19.83 -1.15 21.76
CA SER A 234 -18.53 -0.69 21.30
C SER A 234 -17.66 -1.91 21.09
N LEU A 235 -17.49 -2.27 19.82
CA LEU A 235 -16.15 -2.67 19.41
C LEU A 235 -15.24 -1.47 19.68
N LYS A 236 -14.05 -1.76 20.24
CA LYS A 236 -13.02 -0.82 20.70
C LYS A 236 -13.12 -0.40 22.18
N GLU A 237 -13.06 -1.40 23.06
CA GLU A 237 -12.01 -1.36 24.09
C GLU A 237 -10.68 -1.51 23.37
N GLU A 238 -9.93 -0.43 23.16
CA GLU A 238 -8.47 -0.51 23.21
C GLU A 238 -7.97 0.71 23.96
N THR A 239 -7.42 0.45 25.13
CA THR A 239 -6.47 1.32 25.80
C THR A 239 -5.45 1.84 24.78
N MET A 240 -5.09 3.12 24.83
CA MET A 240 -3.76 3.55 24.38
C MET A 240 -2.73 2.88 25.29
N SER A 241 -2.44 1.61 24.99
CA SER A 241 -1.41 0.70 25.51
C SER A 241 -1.93 -0.71 25.23
N ASP A 242 -1.69 -1.21 24.02
CA ASP A 242 -1.11 -2.54 23.77
C ASP A 242 -1.17 -2.83 22.27
N ILE A 243 -0.21 -2.27 21.52
CA ILE A 243 0.11 -2.81 20.18
C ILE A 243 0.36 -4.31 20.39
N ALA A 244 -0.44 -5.18 19.74
CA ALA A 244 -0.37 -6.62 19.97
C ALA A 244 1.08 -7.12 19.86
N PRO A 245 1.60 -7.82 20.89
CA PRO A 245 3.00 -8.22 20.93
C PRO A 245 3.33 -9.18 19.78
N VAL A 246 4.56 -9.13 19.29
CA VAL A 246 5.04 -10.07 18.27
C VAL A 246 5.07 -11.47 18.86
N ARG A 247 4.34 -12.41 18.25
CA ARG A 247 4.22 -13.79 18.76
C ARG A 247 5.33 -14.64 18.15
N LEU A 248 6.51 -14.63 18.77
CA LEU A 248 7.72 -15.28 18.22
C LEU A 248 7.66 -16.81 18.16
N GLY A 249 6.98 -17.44 19.13
CA GLY A 249 6.83 -18.91 19.18
C GLY A 249 5.65 -19.45 18.36
N GLU A 250 4.85 -18.56 17.76
CA GLU A 250 3.68 -18.93 16.96
C GLU A 250 3.97 -18.78 15.47
N ALA A 251 3.01 -19.18 14.63
CA ALA A 251 3.09 -18.96 13.20
C ALA A 251 3.24 -17.45 12.87
N PRO A 252 4.03 -17.10 11.84
CA PRO A 252 4.77 -18.00 10.95
C PRO A 252 6.17 -18.37 11.45
N PHE A 253 6.67 -17.79 12.56
CA PHE A 253 8.08 -17.89 12.92
C PHE A 253 8.47 -19.18 13.64
N HIS A 254 7.63 -19.68 14.54
CA HIS A 254 7.88 -20.91 15.32
C HIS A 254 9.26 -20.96 16.00
N LEU A 255 9.74 -19.82 16.52
CA LEU A 255 11.08 -19.74 17.11
C LEU A 255 11.18 -20.51 18.42
N ASP A 256 12.27 -21.24 18.59
CA ASP A 256 12.62 -21.85 19.88
C ASP A 256 13.13 -20.80 20.89
N ALA A 257 13.44 -21.24 22.12
CA ALA A 257 13.86 -20.35 23.20
C ALA A 257 15.19 -19.64 22.90
N ASP A 258 16.13 -20.30 22.21
CA ASP A 258 17.45 -19.74 21.91
C ASP A 258 17.34 -18.67 20.82
N ALA A 259 16.56 -18.95 19.77
CA ALA A 259 16.22 -17.98 18.73
C ALA A 259 15.47 -16.78 19.29
N GLN A 260 14.49 -16.99 20.20
CA GLN A 260 13.78 -15.90 20.88
C GLN A 260 14.73 -15.04 21.75
N ALA A 261 15.66 -15.68 22.46
CA ALA A 261 16.68 -14.96 23.24
C ALA A 261 17.64 -14.17 22.35
N TRP A 262 18.01 -14.71 21.19
CA TRP A 262 18.81 -13.99 20.20
C TRP A 262 18.08 -12.76 19.66
N VAL A 263 16.79 -12.86 19.33
CA VAL A 263 15.97 -11.73 18.88
C VAL A 263 15.95 -10.62 19.94
N ALA A 264 15.63 -10.97 21.19
CA ALA A 264 15.55 -9.99 22.28
C ALA A 264 16.90 -9.34 22.57
N SER A 265 17.96 -10.13 22.75
CA SER A 265 19.29 -9.60 23.09
C SER A 265 19.89 -8.76 21.96
N THR A 266 19.69 -9.16 20.70
CA THR A 266 20.14 -8.39 19.53
C THR A 266 19.43 -7.05 19.45
N ARG A 267 18.09 -7.02 19.59
CA ARG A 267 17.30 -5.79 19.59
C ARG A 267 17.69 -4.84 20.72
N ASP A 268 17.82 -5.37 21.93
CA ASP A 268 18.07 -4.56 23.14
C ASP A 268 19.48 -3.97 23.15
N ALA A 269 20.41 -4.57 22.41
CA ALA A 269 21.76 -4.04 22.21
C ALA A 269 21.86 -2.95 21.14
N MET A 270 20.84 -2.77 20.29
CA MET A 270 20.86 -1.78 19.21
C MET A 270 20.62 -0.36 19.71
N THR A 271 21.38 0.60 19.17
CA THR A 271 21.02 2.02 19.26
C THR A 271 19.77 2.32 18.45
N LEU A 272 19.17 3.50 18.66
CA LEU A 272 18.03 3.96 17.88
C LEU A 272 18.35 3.98 16.37
N GLU A 273 19.52 4.49 15.98
CA GLU A 273 19.96 4.56 14.60
C GLU A 273 20.11 3.17 13.95
N GLN A 274 20.59 2.18 14.72
CA GLN A 274 20.71 0.79 14.28
C GLN A 274 19.33 0.12 14.15
N LYS A 275 18.41 0.37 15.10
CA LYS A 275 17.01 -0.08 14.99
C LYS A 275 16.36 0.48 13.72
N VAL A 276 16.54 1.76 13.44
CA VAL A 276 16.06 2.41 12.20
C VAL A 276 16.73 1.79 10.97
N GLY A 277 18.03 1.52 11.00
CA GLY A 277 18.73 0.86 9.88
C GLY A 277 18.12 -0.51 9.55
N GLN A 278 17.75 -1.30 10.55
CA GLN A 278 17.09 -2.59 10.35
C GLN A 278 15.72 -2.51 9.64
N LEU A 279 15.11 -1.33 9.55
CA LEU A 279 13.86 -1.14 8.81
C LEU A 279 14.09 -0.97 7.30
N PHE A 280 15.33 -0.80 6.83
CA PHE A 280 15.61 -0.57 5.41
C PHE A 280 16.03 -1.82 4.67
N PHE A 281 15.56 -1.94 3.44
CA PHE A 281 15.98 -2.96 2.47
C PHE A 281 16.51 -2.28 1.21
N LEU A 282 17.81 -2.44 0.94
CA LEU A 282 18.52 -1.61 -0.05
C LEU A 282 18.84 -2.37 -1.33
N MET A 283 19.15 -1.65 -2.42
CA MET A 283 19.70 -2.28 -3.62
C MET A 283 21.23 -2.39 -3.48
N ALA A 284 21.77 -3.59 -3.61
CA ALA A 284 23.20 -3.85 -3.69
C ALA A 284 23.63 -3.98 -5.15
N ASN A 285 24.52 -3.07 -5.59
CA ASN A 285 25.07 -3.08 -6.94
C ASN A 285 26.54 -3.49 -6.96
N ASP A 286 27.33 -3.01 -6.00
CA ASP A 286 28.77 -3.26 -5.91
C ASP A 286 29.25 -3.17 -4.45
N PRO A 287 30.45 -3.71 -4.13
CA PRO A 287 30.97 -3.70 -2.76
C PRO A 287 31.14 -2.31 -2.15
N ALA A 288 31.52 -1.30 -2.94
CA ALA A 288 31.77 0.04 -2.42
C ALA A 288 30.46 0.75 -2.03
N GLY A 289 29.40 0.57 -2.82
CA GLY A 289 28.06 1.02 -2.46
C GLY A 289 27.56 0.36 -1.18
N VAL A 290 27.73 -0.96 -1.07
CA VAL A 290 27.36 -1.72 0.14
C VAL A 290 28.10 -1.20 1.37
N ASP A 291 29.42 -0.98 1.28
CA ASP A 291 30.22 -0.47 2.39
C ASP A 291 29.77 0.92 2.83
N ALA A 292 29.40 1.79 1.87
CA ALA A 292 28.89 3.12 2.14
C ALA A 292 27.54 3.07 2.88
N ASP A 293 26.62 2.20 2.45
CA ASP A 293 25.32 2.02 3.10
C ASP A 293 25.46 1.43 4.51
N ILE A 294 26.31 0.41 4.66
CA ILE A 294 26.60 -0.22 5.96
C ILE A 294 27.20 0.78 6.95
N ALA A 295 28.05 1.70 6.47
CA ALA A 295 28.64 2.75 7.29
C ALA A 295 27.63 3.78 7.80
N ILE A 296 26.47 3.93 7.15
CA ILE A 296 25.39 4.81 7.63
C ILE A 296 24.71 4.19 8.86
N SER A 297 24.15 2.97 8.76
CA SER A 297 23.41 2.38 9.89
C SER A 297 23.09 0.88 9.83
N GLN A 298 23.88 0.05 9.13
CA GLN A 298 23.67 -1.42 9.07
C GLN A 298 22.22 -1.80 8.66
N PRO A 299 21.88 -1.74 7.36
CA PRO A 299 20.53 -2.02 6.89
C PRO A 299 20.04 -3.44 7.22
N GLY A 300 18.72 -3.63 7.25
CA GLY A 300 18.08 -4.91 7.56
C GLY A 300 18.37 -5.99 6.51
N GLY A 301 18.50 -5.59 5.24
CA GLY A 301 18.86 -6.47 4.14
C GLY A 301 19.12 -5.75 2.82
N PHE A 302 19.48 -6.55 1.82
CA PHE A 302 19.81 -6.09 0.48
C PHE A 302 19.13 -6.95 -0.59
N MET A 303 18.74 -6.34 -1.70
CA MET A 303 18.35 -7.02 -2.93
C MET A 303 19.40 -6.76 -3.99
N ARG A 304 19.61 -7.71 -4.90
CA ARG A 304 20.39 -7.47 -6.11
C ARG A 304 19.64 -7.94 -7.35
N ARG A 305 20.00 -7.36 -8.49
CA ARG A 305 19.56 -7.86 -9.81
C ARG A 305 20.39 -9.08 -10.19
N GLY A 306 19.87 -9.87 -11.13
CA GLY A 306 20.58 -11.03 -11.69
C GLY A 306 21.92 -10.63 -12.33
N ALA A 307 22.97 -11.42 -12.07
CA ALA A 307 24.30 -11.25 -12.68
C ALA A 307 24.98 -12.64 -12.84
N PRO A 308 26.22 -12.72 -13.38
CA PRO A 308 26.98 -13.98 -13.38
C PRO A 308 27.10 -14.58 -11.98
N VAL A 309 27.25 -15.90 -11.90
CA VAL A 309 27.30 -16.65 -10.63
C VAL A 309 28.44 -16.16 -9.74
N GLU A 310 29.63 -15.94 -10.30
CA GLU A 310 30.81 -15.53 -9.55
C GLU A 310 30.63 -14.13 -8.94
N GLU A 311 29.98 -13.22 -9.68
CA GLU A 311 29.69 -11.87 -9.21
C GLU A 311 28.63 -11.90 -8.10
N ALA A 312 27.57 -12.70 -8.27
CA ALA A 312 26.54 -12.91 -7.27
C ALA A 312 27.12 -13.43 -5.95
N VAL A 313 27.92 -14.49 -6.04
CA VAL A 313 28.56 -15.13 -4.87
C VAL A 313 29.52 -14.15 -4.19
N SER A 314 30.37 -13.48 -4.96
CA SER A 314 31.35 -12.53 -4.42
C SER A 314 30.68 -11.38 -3.65
N LEU A 315 29.67 -10.74 -4.25
CA LEU A 315 28.98 -9.62 -3.62
C LEU A 315 28.18 -10.06 -2.38
N ASN A 316 27.47 -11.19 -2.44
CA ASN A 316 26.69 -11.66 -1.29
C ASN A 316 27.58 -12.10 -0.12
N ARG A 317 28.75 -12.70 -0.40
CA ARG A 317 29.77 -12.96 0.64
C ARG A 317 30.30 -11.66 1.24
N HIS A 318 30.56 -10.65 0.42
CA HIS A 318 30.98 -9.32 0.89
C HIS A 318 29.94 -8.69 1.83
N ILE A 319 28.65 -8.73 1.45
CA ILE A 319 27.55 -8.22 2.29
C ILE A 319 27.51 -8.94 3.64
N HIS A 320 27.59 -10.28 3.66
CA HIS A 320 27.64 -11.04 4.91
C HIS A 320 28.86 -10.71 5.77
N ALA A 321 30.04 -10.52 5.16
CA ALA A 321 31.27 -10.20 5.89
C ALA A 321 31.26 -8.78 6.49
N ALA A 322 30.63 -7.82 5.81
CA ALA A 322 30.59 -6.42 6.24
C ALA A 322 29.49 -6.12 7.27
N SER A 323 28.50 -7.00 7.41
CA SER A 323 27.31 -6.78 8.26
C SER A 323 27.52 -7.31 9.69
N SER A 324 27.21 -6.48 10.69
CA SER A 324 27.32 -6.87 12.11
C SER A 324 26.13 -7.68 12.61
N VAL A 325 24.95 -7.42 12.05
CA VAL A 325 23.75 -8.23 12.21
C VAL A 325 23.54 -8.98 10.89
N PRO A 326 23.34 -10.30 10.89
CA PRO A 326 23.17 -11.07 9.67
C PRO A 326 22.13 -10.42 8.72
N PRO A 327 22.50 -10.06 7.49
CA PRO A 327 21.62 -9.38 6.56
C PRO A 327 20.66 -10.39 5.93
N LEU A 328 19.44 -9.94 5.62
CA LEU A 328 18.60 -10.63 4.66
C LEU A 328 19.08 -10.30 3.25
N ILE A 329 19.07 -11.28 2.36
CA ILE A 329 19.37 -11.13 0.94
C ILE A 329 18.15 -11.55 0.15
N ALA A 330 17.61 -10.65 -0.67
CA ALA A 330 16.43 -10.95 -1.48
C ALA A 330 16.71 -10.97 -2.99
N GLY A 331 15.80 -11.64 -3.69
CA GLY A 331 15.68 -11.61 -5.14
C GLY A 331 14.20 -11.62 -5.56
N ASN A 332 13.94 -11.35 -6.83
CA ASN A 332 12.64 -11.56 -7.46
C ASN A 332 12.73 -12.86 -8.27
N LEU A 333 12.50 -14.00 -7.64
CA LEU A 333 12.71 -15.35 -8.22
C LEU A 333 11.39 -15.96 -8.72
N GLU A 334 10.56 -15.13 -9.37
CA GLU A 334 9.19 -15.47 -9.79
C GLU A 334 9.11 -16.64 -10.78
N ASN A 335 10.18 -16.88 -11.55
CA ASN A 335 10.23 -17.88 -12.63
C ASN A 335 11.32 -18.95 -12.40
N GLY A 336 11.86 -19.03 -11.18
CA GLY A 336 13.09 -19.75 -10.87
C GLY A 336 14.20 -18.80 -10.39
N ALA A 337 15.41 -19.33 -10.22
CA ALA A 337 16.52 -18.58 -9.62
C ALA A 337 17.23 -17.62 -10.61
N ASP A 338 16.72 -17.47 -11.83
CA ASP A 338 17.29 -16.59 -12.86
C ASP A 338 17.29 -15.11 -12.46
N GLY A 339 16.38 -14.71 -11.57
CA GLY A 339 16.37 -13.39 -10.93
C GLY A 339 17.57 -13.12 -10.01
N ALA A 340 18.24 -14.16 -9.51
CA ALA A 340 19.49 -14.06 -8.75
C ALA A 340 20.71 -14.22 -9.66
N SER A 341 20.68 -15.13 -10.63
CA SER A 341 21.73 -15.23 -11.64
C SER A 341 21.16 -15.67 -12.97
N PHE A 342 21.50 -14.98 -14.07
CA PHE A 342 21.01 -15.35 -15.40
C PHE A 342 21.54 -16.71 -15.91
N MET A 343 22.42 -17.38 -15.16
CA MET A 343 22.90 -18.74 -15.44
C MET A 343 22.16 -19.83 -14.63
N ALA A 344 21.36 -19.40 -13.65
CA ALA A 344 20.50 -20.27 -12.86
C ALA A 344 19.28 -20.73 -13.68
N THR A 345 18.58 -21.74 -13.20
CA THR A 345 17.46 -22.34 -13.91
C THR A 345 16.26 -21.40 -13.95
N GLN A 346 15.83 -21.05 -15.16
CA GLN A 346 14.54 -20.45 -15.43
C GLN A 346 13.53 -21.55 -15.77
N VAL A 347 12.56 -21.81 -14.88
CA VAL A 347 11.57 -22.88 -15.04
C VAL A 347 10.55 -22.49 -16.12
N GLY A 348 9.83 -21.41 -15.89
CA GLY A 348 8.71 -20.94 -16.70
C GLY A 348 7.87 -20.00 -15.84
N THR A 349 6.82 -19.40 -16.42
CA THR A 349 6.03 -18.40 -15.68
C THR A 349 4.96 -19.03 -14.80
N PRO A 350 4.50 -18.36 -13.74
CA PRO A 350 3.37 -18.82 -12.93
C PRO A 350 2.12 -19.12 -13.77
N LEU A 351 1.87 -18.34 -14.83
CA LEU A 351 0.76 -18.60 -15.74
C LEU A 351 0.97 -19.86 -16.60
N GLN A 352 2.21 -20.16 -17.01
CA GLN A 352 2.53 -21.41 -17.68
C GLN A 352 2.31 -22.61 -16.75
N ALA A 353 2.74 -22.50 -15.48
CA ALA A 353 2.47 -23.51 -14.46
C ALA A 353 0.96 -23.72 -14.27
N ALA A 354 0.18 -22.63 -14.18
CA ALA A 354 -1.27 -22.69 -14.11
C ALA A 354 -1.92 -23.40 -15.31
N ALA A 355 -1.36 -23.22 -16.51
CA ALA A 355 -1.86 -23.84 -17.72
C ALA A 355 -1.65 -25.37 -17.76
N THR A 356 -0.74 -25.92 -16.94
CA THR A 356 -0.55 -27.38 -16.85
C THR A 356 -1.72 -28.09 -16.18
N GLY A 357 -2.51 -27.39 -15.36
CA GLY A 357 -3.53 -27.99 -14.49
C GLY A 357 -2.97 -28.79 -13.31
N ASP A 358 -1.65 -28.75 -13.06
CA ASP A 358 -0.95 -29.43 -11.97
C ASP A 358 -0.42 -28.42 -10.94
N ASP A 359 -1.11 -28.34 -9.79
CA ASP A 359 -0.74 -27.43 -8.69
C ASP A 359 0.70 -27.68 -8.18
N SER A 360 1.26 -28.88 -8.36
CA SER A 360 2.65 -29.19 -7.95
C SER A 360 3.71 -28.49 -8.81
N CYS A 361 3.37 -27.93 -9.97
CA CYS A 361 4.26 -27.05 -10.71
C CYS A 361 4.63 -25.81 -9.87
N ALA A 362 3.68 -25.23 -9.14
CA ALA A 362 3.95 -24.05 -8.31
C ALA A 362 4.90 -24.37 -7.14
N TYR A 363 4.74 -25.53 -6.50
CA TYR A 363 5.69 -26.02 -5.50
C TYR A 363 7.11 -26.19 -6.08
N ARG A 364 7.23 -26.85 -7.24
CA ARG A 364 8.53 -27.03 -7.91
C ARG A 364 9.17 -25.72 -8.33
N MET A 365 8.40 -24.73 -8.77
CA MET A 365 8.93 -23.39 -9.04
C MET A 365 9.54 -22.76 -7.79
N GLY A 366 8.83 -22.81 -6.65
CA GLY A 366 9.33 -22.36 -5.36
C GLY A 366 10.58 -23.13 -4.92
N GLU A 367 10.61 -24.45 -5.09
CA GLU A 367 11.79 -25.27 -4.76
C GLU A 367 13.01 -24.90 -5.61
N VAL A 368 12.87 -24.76 -6.93
CA VAL A 368 13.99 -24.35 -7.80
C VAL A 368 14.50 -22.98 -7.40
N ALA A 369 13.59 -22.01 -7.17
CA ALA A 369 13.93 -20.67 -6.72
C ALA A 369 14.69 -20.71 -5.39
N ALA A 370 14.24 -21.52 -4.43
CA ALA A 370 14.86 -21.60 -3.12
C ALA A 370 16.19 -22.35 -3.12
N VAL A 371 16.28 -23.53 -3.73
CA VAL A 371 17.50 -24.35 -3.73
C VAL A 371 18.65 -23.62 -4.43
N GLU A 372 18.42 -23.13 -5.65
CA GLU A 372 19.46 -22.38 -6.37
C GLU A 372 19.66 -20.97 -5.80
N GLY A 373 18.60 -20.32 -5.31
CA GLY A 373 18.69 -19.02 -4.64
C GLY A 373 19.52 -19.08 -3.36
N ARG A 374 19.34 -20.10 -2.52
CA ARG A 374 20.11 -20.30 -1.28
C ARG A 374 21.57 -20.57 -1.55
N ALA A 375 21.87 -21.33 -2.60
CA ALA A 375 23.24 -21.51 -3.06
C ALA A 375 23.92 -20.18 -3.42
N LEU A 376 23.15 -19.19 -3.88
CA LEU A 376 23.59 -17.83 -4.15
C LEU A 376 23.45 -16.89 -2.94
N GLY A 377 23.06 -17.38 -1.76
CA GLY A 377 22.90 -16.58 -0.53
C GLY A 377 21.56 -15.89 -0.36
N VAL A 378 20.60 -16.08 -1.28
CA VAL A 378 19.24 -15.53 -1.14
C VAL A 378 18.55 -16.23 0.03
N THR A 379 17.93 -15.44 0.91
CA THR A 379 17.21 -15.90 2.12
C THR A 379 15.72 -15.55 2.06
N TRP A 380 15.35 -14.64 1.16
CA TRP A 380 14.00 -14.12 1.05
C TRP A 380 13.65 -13.89 -0.41
N ASP A 381 12.63 -14.56 -0.92
CA ASP A 381 12.13 -14.30 -2.26
C ASP A 381 10.92 -13.37 -2.19
N PHE A 382 10.91 -12.34 -3.04
CA PHE A 382 9.74 -11.49 -3.22
C PHE A 382 8.74 -12.17 -4.16
N ALA A 383 8.27 -13.35 -3.75
CA ALA A 383 7.28 -14.20 -4.42
C ALA A 383 6.59 -15.11 -3.37
N PRO A 384 5.45 -15.75 -3.68
CA PRO A 384 4.72 -15.71 -4.94
C PRO A 384 3.84 -14.47 -5.13
N ILE A 385 3.49 -14.24 -6.39
CA ILE A 385 2.41 -13.31 -6.75
C ILE A 385 1.09 -14.05 -6.64
N ILE A 386 0.21 -13.55 -5.78
CA ILE A 386 -1.15 -14.06 -5.56
C ILE A 386 -2.21 -13.07 -6.02
N ASP A 387 -1.83 -12.13 -6.89
CA ASP A 387 -2.76 -11.28 -7.62
C ASP A 387 -3.65 -12.12 -8.55
N ILE A 388 -4.84 -11.62 -8.84
CA ILE A 388 -5.83 -12.30 -9.68
C ILE A 388 -6.06 -11.45 -10.93
N GLN A 389 -5.76 -11.99 -12.10
CA GLN A 389 -5.92 -11.29 -13.38
C GLN A 389 -7.40 -11.19 -13.80
N LEU A 390 -8.20 -10.43 -13.05
CA LEU A 390 -9.62 -10.20 -13.35
C LEU A 390 -9.79 -9.27 -14.55
N ASN A 391 -8.92 -8.27 -14.66
CA ASN A 391 -8.91 -7.33 -15.77
C ASN A 391 -7.82 -7.73 -16.77
N PRO A 392 -8.17 -8.25 -17.96
CA PRO A 392 -7.18 -8.68 -18.95
C PRO A 392 -6.40 -7.54 -19.60
N ARG A 393 -6.73 -6.27 -19.28
CA ARG A 393 -5.95 -5.09 -19.71
C ARG A 393 -4.87 -4.67 -18.72
N ASN A 394 -4.85 -5.23 -17.50
CA ASN A 394 -3.78 -4.96 -16.54
C ASN A 394 -2.41 -5.35 -17.15
N PRO A 395 -1.45 -4.41 -17.26
CA PRO A 395 -0.19 -4.64 -17.96
C PRO A 395 0.90 -5.28 -17.09
N ILE A 396 0.70 -5.37 -15.77
CA ILE A 396 1.77 -5.69 -14.84
C ILE A 396 1.64 -7.07 -14.17
N VAL A 397 0.42 -7.62 -14.06
CA VAL A 397 0.19 -8.98 -13.54
C VAL A 397 0.44 -10.03 -14.63
N LEU A 398 -0.38 -10.04 -15.69
CA LEU A 398 -0.28 -10.89 -16.89
C LEU A 398 0.12 -12.34 -16.61
N ASN A 399 1.32 -12.74 -17.03
CA ASN A 399 1.86 -14.09 -16.88
C ASN A 399 2.63 -14.29 -15.57
N ARG A 400 2.77 -13.25 -14.73
CA ARG A 400 3.43 -13.34 -13.42
C ARG A 400 2.56 -13.94 -12.33
N ALA A 401 1.24 -14.07 -12.54
CA ALA A 401 0.32 -14.72 -11.61
C ALA A 401 -0.30 -16.00 -12.22
N PHE A 402 -1.01 -16.78 -11.40
CA PHE A 402 -1.60 -18.07 -11.79
C PHE A 402 -2.94 -17.96 -12.57
N GLY A 403 -3.24 -16.78 -13.11
CA GLY A 403 -4.38 -16.54 -14.00
C GLY A 403 -5.53 -15.77 -13.35
N SER A 404 -6.76 -16.03 -13.83
CA SER A 404 -7.96 -15.25 -13.50
C SER A 404 -8.95 -15.96 -12.56
N ASP A 405 -8.65 -17.21 -12.18
CA ASP A 405 -9.50 -18.02 -11.29
C ASP A 405 -8.99 -17.88 -9.83
N PRO A 406 -9.77 -17.23 -8.94
CA PRO A 406 -9.37 -17.02 -7.54
C PRO A 406 -9.00 -18.31 -6.81
N ASP A 407 -9.69 -19.42 -7.10
CA ASP A 407 -9.43 -20.69 -6.43
C ASP A 407 -8.10 -21.31 -6.89
N ARG A 408 -7.75 -21.17 -8.17
CA ARG A 408 -6.46 -21.62 -8.67
C ARG A 408 -5.32 -20.79 -8.09
N VAL A 409 -5.46 -19.46 -8.10
CA VAL A 409 -4.46 -18.54 -7.54
C VAL A 409 -4.21 -18.83 -6.06
N ARG A 410 -5.28 -19.04 -5.28
CA ARG A 410 -5.19 -19.45 -3.87
C ARG A 410 -4.40 -20.75 -3.69
N ARG A 411 -4.74 -21.82 -4.42
CA ARG A 411 -4.07 -23.12 -4.26
C ARG A 411 -2.61 -23.09 -4.70
N MET A 412 -2.33 -22.57 -5.89
CA MET A 412 -0.97 -22.52 -6.43
C MET A 412 -0.08 -21.54 -5.68
N GLY A 413 -0.64 -20.43 -5.17
CA GLY A 413 0.07 -19.51 -4.28
C GLY A 413 0.57 -20.21 -3.01
N VAL A 414 -0.29 -20.99 -2.35
CA VAL A 414 0.09 -21.78 -1.16
C VAL A 414 1.20 -22.79 -1.48
N GLU A 415 1.11 -23.50 -2.61
CA GLU A 415 2.14 -24.46 -3.01
C GLU A 415 3.48 -23.79 -3.30
N PHE A 416 3.49 -22.60 -3.90
CA PHE A 416 4.74 -21.83 -4.09
C PHE A 416 5.33 -21.36 -2.75
N VAL A 417 4.51 -20.86 -1.82
CA VAL A 417 4.96 -20.49 -0.46
C VAL A 417 5.65 -21.68 0.21
N ARG A 418 5.06 -22.88 0.13
CA ARG A 418 5.66 -24.11 0.65
C ARG A 418 6.97 -24.45 -0.05
N GLY A 419 6.99 -24.43 -1.38
CA GLY A 419 8.19 -24.70 -2.17
C GLY A 419 9.40 -23.83 -1.76
N LEU A 420 9.15 -22.55 -1.45
CA LEU A 420 10.19 -21.66 -0.93
C LEU A 420 10.60 -22.00 0.51
N GLN A 421 9.64 -22.06 1.43
CA GLN A 421 9.91 -22.12 2.87
C GLN A 421 10.38 -23.49 3.34
N ASP A 422 9.90 -24.58 2.72
CA ASP A 422 10.38 -25.94 2.96
C ASP A 422 11.87 -26.09 2.58
N ASN A 423 12.36 -25.20 1.71
CA ASN A 423 13.74 -25.14 1.23
C ASN A 423 14.52 -23.93 1.81
N GLY A 424 14.04 -23.34 2.90
CA GLY A 424 14.78 -22.37 3.71
C GLY A 424 14.85 -20.95 3.13
N VAL A 425 13.93 -20.59 2.23
CA VAL A 425 13.74 -19.20 1.74
C VAL A 425 12.39 -18.67 2.20
N ALA A 426 12.37 -17.48 2.77
CA ALA A 426 11.11 -16.83 3.12
C ALA A 426 10.32 -16.45 1.86
N ALA A 427 9.01 -16.68 1.88
CA ALA A 427 8.10 -16.16 0.87
C ALA A 427 7.60 -14.76 1.26
N SER A 428 7.38 -13.91 0.26
CA SER A 428 6.66 -12.63 0.38
C SER A 428 5.47 -12.64 -0.55
N VAL A 429 4.28 -12.94 -0.01
CA VAL A 429 3.07 -12.93 -0.83
C VAL A 429 2.71 -11.51 -1.23
N LYS A 430 2.43 -11.30 -2.52
CA LYS A 430 2.30 -9.97 -3.11
C LYS A 430 1.22 -9.91 -4.21
N HIS A 431 0.65 -8.74 -4.49
CA HIS A 431 0.99 -7.40 -3.94
C HIS A 431 -0.18 -6.86 -3.10
N TRP A 432 -0.04 -6.81 -1.77
CA TRP A 432 -1.14 -6.50 -0.85
C TRP A 432 -1.69 -5.09 -1.11
N PRO A 433 -3.02 -4.92 -1.31
CA PRO A 433 -4.11 -5.85 -1.01
C PRO A 433 -4.66 -6.63 -2.23
N GLY A 434 -3.97 -6.58 -3.37
CA GLY A 434 -4.26 -7.37 -4.57
C GLY A 434 -4.34 -6.52 -5.85
N ASP A 435 -3.46 -6.80 -6.80
CA ASP A 435 -3.46 -6.23 -8.16
C ASP A 435 -4.32 -7.08 -9.13
N GLY A 436 -4.49 -6.62 -10.36
CA GLY A 436 -5.20 -7.33 -11.43
C GLY A 436 -6.67 -6.94 -11.62
N VAL A 437 -7.19 -6.01 -10.81
CA VAL A 437 -8.52 -5.38 -10.99
C VAL A 437 -8.43 -4.12 -11.86
N ASP A 438 -7.49 -3.24 -11.54
CA ASP A 438 -7.20 -2.03 -12.31
C ASP A 438 -6.53 -2.38 -13.64
N ASP A 439 -6.66 -1.53 -14.66
CA ASP A 439 -5.91 -1.66 -15.92
C ASP A 439 -4.63 -0.82 -15.94
N ARG A 440 -4.25 -0.22 -14.81
CA ARG A 440 -3.12 0.70 -14.67
C ARG A 440 -2.00 0.10 -13.83
N ASP A 441 -0.77 0.48 -14.15
CA ASP A 441 0.43 0.04 -13.45
C ASP A 441 0.73 0.92 -12.21
N GLN A 442 0.87 0.27 -11.04
CA GLN A 442 1.24 0.95 -9.80
C GLN A 442 2.64 1.60 -9.81
N HIS A 443 3.51 1.22 -10.75
CA HIS A 443 4.78 1.92 -10.96
C HIS A 443 4.57 3.38 -11.36
N LEU A 444 3.41 3.71 -11.96
CA LEU A 444 3.12 5.01 -12.54
C LEU A 444 2.11 5.83 -11.73
N LEU A 445 1.28 5.19 -10.89
CA LEU A 445 0.22 5.84 -10.10
C LEU A 445 -0.29 4.93 -8.98
N THR A 446 -1.13 5.41 -8.08
CA THR A 446 -1.81 4.53 -7.11
C THR A 446 -2.95 3.81 -7.82
N SER A 447 -2.77 2.52 -8.12
CA SER A 447 -3.85 1.73 -8.71
C SER A 447 -4.89 1.38 -7.65
N VAL A 448 -6.07 0.96 -8.09
CA VAL A 448 -7.24 0.79 -7.24
C VAL A 448 -7.82 -0.61 -7.43
N ASN A 449 -7.82 -1.39 -6.35
CA ASN A 449 -8.69 -2.54 -6.26
C ASN A 449 -10.10 -2.03 -5.90
N SER A 450 -10.98 -2.04 -6.90
CA SER A 450 -12.31 -1.41 -6.82
C SER A 450 -13.42 -2.36 -6.38
N LEU A 451 -13.09 -3.60 -6.00
CA LEU A 451 -14.06 -4.58 -5.54
C LEU A 451 -14.79 -4.12 -4.28
N SER A 452 -16.03 -4.58 -4.11
CA SER A 452 -16.72 -4.48 -2.81
C SER A 452 -16.02 -5.32 -1.75
N VAL A 453 -16.35 -5.07 -0.48
CA VAL A 453 -15.85 -5.85 0.67
C VAL A 453 -16.10 -7.35 0.47
N ASP A 454 -17.33 -7.73 0.11
CA ASP A 454 -17.72 -9.13 -0.07
C ASP A 454 -16.99 -9.80 -1.25
N GLU A 455 -16.85 -9.09 -2.38
CA GLU A 455 -16.12 -9.60 -3.55
C GLU A 455 -14.63 -9.76 -3.24
N TRP A 456 -14.03 -8.83 -2.51
CA TRP A 456 -12.63 -8.91 -2.10
C TRP A 456 -12.40 -10.08 -1.13
N GLU A 457 -13.24 -10.26 -0.09
CA GLU A 457 -13.15 -11.40 0.84
C GLU A 457 -13.27 -12.74 0.11
N ALA A 458 -14.22 -12.84 -0.82
CA ALA A 458 -14.45 -14.06 -1.58
C ALA A 458 -13.31 -14.40 -2.56
N THR A 459 -12.42 -13.45 -2.86
CA THR A 459 -11.34 -13.62 -3.85
C THR A 459 -9.95 -13.40 -3.24
N PHE A 460 -9.47 -12.16 -3.22
CA PHE A 460 -8.15 -11.79 -2.69
C PHE A 460 -8.01 -12.09 -1.20
N GLY A 461 -9.01 -11.76 -0.39
CA GLY A 461 -9.03 -12.04 1.04
C GLY A 461 -8.86 -13.53 1.34
N ALA A 462 -9.55 -14.40 0.58
CA ALA A 462 -9.39 -15.85 0.68
C ALA A 462 -7.97 -16.32 0.28
N ALA A 463 -7.34 -15.72 -0.74
CA ALA A 463 -5.98 -16.05 -1.15
C ALA A 463 -4.92 -15.63 -0.11
N TYR A 464 -5.06 -14.43 0.47
CA TYR A 464 -4.20 -13.96 1.55
C TYR A 464 -4.38 -14.82 2.82
N ARG A 465 -5.61 -15.10 3.22
CA ARG A 465 -5.90 -15.95 4.39
C ARG A 465 -5.27 -17.34 4.25
N ALA A 466 -5.41 -17.97 3.09
CA ALA A 466 -4.81 -19.27 2.82
C ALA A 466 -3.27 -19.23 2.86
N SER A 467 -2.66 -18.16 2.34
CA SER A 467 -1.20 -17.96 2.42
C SER A 467 -0.71 -17.74 3.85
N ILE A 468 -1.45 -16.98 4.66
CA ILE A 468 -1.15 -16.76 6.08
C ILE A 468 -1.28 -18.08 6.86
N GLU A 469 -2.34 -18.85 6.64
CA GLU A 469 -2.54 -20.18 7.23
C GLU A 469 -1.47 -21.18 6.80
N ALA A 470 -0.95 -21.06 5.58
CA ALA A 470 0.19 -21.84 5.10
C ALA A 470 1.53 -21.43 5.73
N GLY A 471 1.54 -20.37 6.56
CA GLY A 471 2.70 -19.90 7.29
C GLY A 471 3.61 -18.97 6.50
N ALA A 472 3.08 -18.20 5.53
CA ALA A 472 3.87 -17.18 4.83
C ALA A 472 4.60 -16.27 5.83
N LEU A 473 5.92 -16.19 5.71
CA LEU A 473 6.78 -15.40 6.59
C LEU A 473 6.68 -13.90 6.33
N SER A 474 6.30 -13.51 5.12
CA SER A 474 6.18 -12.11 4.73
C SER A 474 5.03 -11.81 3.78
N VAL A 475 4.58 -10.55 3.80
CA VAL A 475 3.66 -9.92 2.86
C VAL A 475 4.32 -8.64 2.31
N MET A 476 4.22 -8.41 1.02
CA MET A 476 4.63 -7.14 0.40
C MET A 476 3.43 -6.20 0.24
N ALA A 477 3.44 -5.07 0.95
CA ALA A 477 2.43 -4.02 0.88
C ALA A 477 2.65 -3.12 -0.33
N ALA A 478 1.75 -3.23 -1.30
CA ALA A 478 1.81 -2.57 -2.59
C ALA A 478 1.33 -1.11 -2.52
N HIS A 479 1.49 -0.42 -3.65
CA HIS A 479 0.99 0.93 -3.84
C HIS A 479 -0.41 0.93 -4.47
N ILE A 480 -1.29 0.10 -3.90
CA ILE A 480 -2.65 -0.18 -4.38
C ILE A 480 -3.64 0.22 -3.28
N ALA A 481 -4.66 1.00 -3.62
CA ALA A 481 -5.74 1.37 -2.71
C ALA A 481 -6.90 0.36 -2.75
N LEU A 482 -7.63 0.22 -1.64
CA LEU A 482 -8.83 -0.63 -1.53
C LEU A 482 -10.01 0.17 -0.93
N PRO A 483 -10.64 1.06 -1.72
CA PRO A 483 -11.58 2.06 -1.20
C PRO A 483 -12.80 1.49 -0.46
N ALA A 484 -13.30 0.32 -0.86
CA ALA A 484 -14.45 -0.30 -0.20
C ALA A 484 -14.12 -0.68 1.26
N TYR A 485 -12.94 -1.26 1.50
CA TYR A 485 -12.47 -1.57 2.84
C TYR A 485 -12.09 -0.33 3.63
N SER A 486 -11.38 0.62 3.02
CA SER A 486 -11.04 1.87 3.73
C SER A 486 -12.30 2.56 4.23
N ARG A 487 -13.37 2.66 3.43
CA ARG A 487 -14.65 3.23 3.89
C ARG A 487 -15.38 2.37 4.92
N ALA A 488 -15.24 1.05 4.87
CA ALA A 488 -15.84 0.16 5.86
C ALA A 488 -15.15 0.28 7.24
N LEU A 489 -13.82 0.40 7.27
CA LEU A 489 -13.01 0.53 8.49
C LEU A 489 -12.90 1.98 8.98
N ARG A 490 -13.13 2.95 8.09
CA ARG A 490 -13.17 4.40 8.37
C ARG A 490 -14.42 5.01 7.74
N PRO A 491 -15.62 4.84 8.35
CA PRO A 491 -16.84 5.45 7.84
C PRO A 491 -16.69 6.98 7.72
N GLY A 492 -16.96 7.52 6.53
CA GLY A 492 -16.86 8.94 6.25
C GLY A 492 -15.48 9.43 5.81
N ILE A 493 -14.48 8.55 5.63
CA ILE A 493 -13.20 8.92 5.00
C ILE A 493 -13.44 9.56 3.64
N ALA A 494 -12.80 10.71 3.40
CA ALA A 494 -12.89 11.41 2.13
C ALA A 494 -12.10 10.66 1.04
N ASP A 495 -12.53 10.75 -0.22
CA ASP A 495 -11.92 9.99 -1.32
C ASP A 495 -10.45 10.36 -1.52
N GLU A 496 -10.10 11.63 -1.30
CA GLU A 496 -8.74 12.16 -1.34
C GLU A 496 -7.81 11.57 -0.26
N ASP A 497 -8.36 11.14 0.87
CA ASP A 497 -7.62 10.60 2.01
C ASP A 497 -7.41 9.08 1.92
N ILE A 498 -8.03 8.41 0.94
CA ILE A 498 -7.82 6.97 0.71
C ILE A 498 -6.41 6.75 0.16
N MET A 499 -5.58 6.09 0.97
CA MET A 499 -4.17 5.82 0.67
C MET A 499 -3.95 4.39 0.16
N PRO A 500 -2.83 4.12 -0.55
CA PRO A 500 -2.43 2.75 -0.86
C PRO A 500 -2.11 1.96 0.40
N ALA A 501 -2.20 0.63 0.33
CA ALA A 501 -1.93 -0.26 1.47
C ALA A 501 -0.55 -0.03 2.12
N SER A 502 0.48 0.33 1.35
CA SER A 502 1.80 0.70 1.89
C SER A 502 1.82 1.91 2.84
N LEU A 503 0.73 2.69 2.89
CA LEU A 503 0.56 3.92 3.68
C LEU A 503 -0.75 3.95 4.50
N ALA A 504 -1.64 2.96 4.36
CA ALA A 504 -2.98 2.95 4.95
C ALA A 504 -3.02 2.06 6.22
N PRO A 505 -3.09 2.64 7.43
CA PRO A 505 -3.12 1.86 8.67
C PRO A 505 -4.35 0.94 8.77
N GLU A 506 -5.49 1.37 8.24
CA GLU A 506 -6.70 0.55 8.22
C GLU A 506 -6.55 -0.71 7.34
N LEU A 507 -5.70 -0.67 6.31
CA LEU A 507 -5.45 -1.85 5.47
C LEU A 507 -4.31 -2.72 6.03
N THR A 508 -3.19 -2.11 6.42
CA THR A 508 -1.99 -2.89 6.78
C THR A 508 -1.94 -3.26 8.26
N THR A 509 -2.49 -2.44 9.14
CA THR A 509 -2.57 -2.79 10.57
C THR A 509 -3.89 -3.49 10.87
N GLU A 510 -5.03 -2.82 10.66
CA GLU A 510 -6.32 -3.38 11.08
C GLU A 510 -6.75 -4.58 10.23
N LEU A 511 -6.78 -4.45 8.89
CA LEU A 511 -7.22 -5.57 8.05
C LEU A 511 -6.19 -6.71 8.03
N LEU A 512 -4.92 -6.44 7.69
CA LEU A 512 -3.93 -7.51 7.54
C LEU A 512 -3.49 -8.14 8.88
N ARG A 513 -3.10 -7.33 9.88
CA ARG A 513 -2.53 -7.87 11.13
C ARG A 513 -3.59 -8.29 12.12
N GLU A 514 -4.62 -7.49 12.32
CA GLU A 514 -5.64 -7.76 13.34
C GLU A 514 -6.71 -8.70 12.79
N HIS A 515 -7.37 -8.33 11.68
CA HIS A 515 -8.49 -9.09 11.14
C HIS A 515 -8.07 -10.41 10.47
N LEU A 516 -7.01 -10.39 9.65
CA LEU A 516 -6.46 -11.61 9.05
C LEU A 516 -5.44 -12.33 9.94
N GLY A 517 -5.01 -11.72 11.05
CA GLY A 517 -4.12 -12.34 12.03
C GLY A 517 -2.66 -12.43 11.60
N PHE A 518 -2.21 -11.67 10.59
CA PHE A 518 -0.86 -11.79 10.07
C PHE A 518 0.22 -11.31 11.07
N ASN A 519 1.05 -12.24 11.52
CA ASN A 519 2.11 -12.00 12.50
C ASN A 519 3.49 -11.77 11.86
N GLY A 520 3.66 -12.14 10.58
CA GLY A 520 4.93 -12.05 9.85
C GLY A 520 5.37 -10.64 9.49
N VAL A 521 6.46 -10.55 8.73
CA VAL A 521 7.07 -9.29 8.29
C VAL A 521 6.26 -8.67 7.16
N VAL A 522 5.92 -7.38 7.29
CA VAL A 522 5.38 -6.60 6.16
C VAL A 522 6.47 -5.70 5.61
N ILE A 523 6.75 -5.80 4.32
CA ILE A 523 7.67 -4.90 3.61
C ILE A 523 6.89 -4.08 2.59
N THR A 524 7.23 -2.80 2.37
CA THR A 524 6.64 -2.05 1.25
C THR A 524 7.08 -2.66 -0.08
N ASP A 525 6.29 -2.49 -1.15
CA ASP A 525 6.86 -2.52 -2.50
C ASP A 525 7.83 -1.33 -2.69
N ALA A 526 8.53 -1.29 -3.83
CA ALA A 526 9.61 -0.35 -4.07
C ALA A 526 9.16 1.12 -3.93
N SER A 527 9.66 1.81 -2.91
CA SER A 527 9.23 3.16 -2.51
C SER A 527 9.53 4.28 -3.52
N LEU A 528 10.17 3.92 -4.65
CA LEU A 528 10.50 4.80 -5.76
C LEU A 528 9.38 4.86 -6.81
N MET A 529 8.34 4.05 -6.67
CA MET A 529 7.22 3.97 -7.61
C MET A 529 6.24 5.14 -7.45
N GLY A 530 5.63 5.52 -8.57
CA GLY A 530 4.66 6.62 -8.62
C GLY A 530 3.47 6.43 -7.68
N GLY A 531 3.02 5.18 -7.49
CA GLY A 531 1.90 4.88 -6.59
C GLY A 531 2.12 5.23 -5.12
N MET A 532 3.37 5.34 -4.66
CA MET A 532 3.69 5.84 -3.32
C MET A 532 4.06 7.32 -3.37
N LEU A 533 5.02 7.68 -4.24
CA LEU A 533 5.64 9.00 -4.29
C LEU A 533 4.66 10.15 -4.54
N MET A 534 3.56 9.89 -5.24
CA MET A 534 2.57 10.91 -5.57
C MET A 534 1.59 11.22 -4.42
N ARG A 535 1.67 10.48 -3.30
CA ARG A 535 0.67 10.57 -2.22
C ARG A 535 1.03 11.55 -1.12
N MET A 536 2.31 11.75 -0.84
CA MET A 536 2.78 12.69 0.18
C MET A 536 4.27 13.04 0.01
N PRO A 537 4.77 14.13 0.62
CA PRO A 537 6.19 14.46 0.58
C PRO A 537 7.05 13.33 1.16
N ARG A 538 8.20 13.03 0.52
CA ARG A 538 9.07 11.89 0.89
C ARG A 538 9.45 11.87 2.39
N ALA A 539 9.71 13.04 2.98
CA ALA A 539 10.05 13.17 4.39
C ALA A 539 8.95 12.68 5.35
N ALA A 540 7.68 12.86 4.98
CA ALA A 540 6.54 12.33 5.74
C ALA A 540 6.24 10.87 5.35
N LEU A 541 6.41 10.55 4.07
CA LEU A 541 6.14 9.24 3.47
C LEU A 541 6.94 8.11 4.09
N VAL A 542 8.25 8.32 4.27
CA VAL A 542 9.18 7.32 4.79
C VAL A 542 8.71 6.80 6.16
N PRO A 543 8.54 7.64 7.19
CA PRO A 543 8.06 7.15 8.49
C PRO A 543 6.58 6.75 8.50
N ALA A 544 5.73 7.37 7.67
CA ALA A 544 4.31 7.02 7.59
C ALA A 544 4.09 5.56 7.17
N SER A 545 4.95 5.00 6.31
CA SER A 545 4.84 3.60 5.90
C SER A 545 5.01 2.61 7.07
N VAL A 546 5.96 2.89 7.96
CA VAL A 546 6.22 2.07 9.15
C VAL A 546 5.13 2.27 10.20
N ALA A 547 4.68 3.52 10.36
CA ALA A 547 3.55 3.87 11.22
C ALA A 547 2.25 3.19 10.77
N ALA A 548 2.02 3.05 9.45
CA ALA A 548 0.87 2.35 8.88
C ALA A 548 0.89 0.83 9.11
N GLY A 549 2.03 0.28 9.56
CA GLY A 549 2.15 -1.13 9.93
C GLY A 549 3.18 -1.93 9.11
N CYS A 550 3.86 -1.33 8.13
CA CYS A 550 5.01 -1.97 7.48
C CYS A 550 6.17 -2.10 8.48
N ASP A 551 6.90 -3.22 8.47
CA ASP A 551 8.11 -3.40 9.28
C ASP A 551 9.37 -3.02 8.52
N MET A 552 9.34 -3.06 7.18
CA MET A 552 10.48 -2.69 6.34
C MET A 552 10.09 -1.78 5.18
N PHE A 553 11.03 -0.92 4.78
CA PHE A 553 10.94 0.06 3.70
C PHE A 553 11.87 -0.35 2.56
N LEU A 554 11.28 -0.69 1.41
CA LEU A 554 12.02 -1.20 0.25
C LEU A 554 12.51 -0.07 -0.65
N PHE A 555 13.82 -0.02 -0.82
CA PHE A 555 14.59 0.89 -1.66
C PHE A 555 14.51 2.37 -1.28
N THR A 556 15.58 3.06 -1.66
CA THR A 556 15.79 4.48 -1.40
C THR A 556 16.66 5.02 -2.53
N PRO A 557 16.44 6.27 -2.98
CA PRO A 557 17.33 6.90 -3.95
C PRO A 557 18.61 7.43 -3.26
N ASP A 558 18.54 7.70 -1.96
CA ASP A 558 19.63 8.17 -1.11
C ASP A 558 19.41 7.71 0.33
N TYR A 559 20.17 6.70 0.75
CA TYR A 559 19.93 6.03 2.03
C TYR A 559 20.14 6.95 3.22
N ALA A 560 21.15 7.83 3.18
CA ALA A 560 21.42 8.77 4.26
C ALA A 560 20.23 9.70 4.53
N THR A 561 19.61 10.22 3.47
CA THR A 561 18.45 11.12 3.57
C THR A 561 17.23 10.39 4.13
N ASP A 562 16.89 9.21 3.61
CA ASP A 562 15.71 8.50 4.08
C ASP A 562 15.89 7.91 5.48
N HIS A 563 17.11 7.48 5.83
CA HIS A 563 17.44 7.10 7.20
C HIS A 563 17.20 8.26 8.18
N ALA A 564 17.63 9.48 7.80
CA ALA A 564 17.37 10.67 8.60
C ALA A 564 15.87 10.99 8.71
N HIS A 565 15.09 10.85 7.63
CA HIS A 565 13.64 11.01 7.68
C HIS A 565 12.95 10.00 8.61
N MET A 566 13.34 8.73 8.53
CA MET A 566 12.80 7.68 9.40
C MET A 566 13.13 7.94 10.87
N LEU A 567 14.38 8.35 11.14
CA LEU A 567 14.84 8.69 12.48
C LEU A 567 14.08 9.89 13.07
N GLU A 568 13.83 10.92 12.26
CA GLU A 568 13.01 12.06 12.67
C GLU A 568 11.54 11.65 12.91
N GLY A 569 10.99 10.75 12.09
CA GLY A 569 9.66 10.18 12.32
C GLY A 569 9.55 9.47 13.67
N VAL A 570 10.59 8.76 14.10
CA VAL A 570 10.62 8.16 15.44
C VAL A 570 10.75 9.21 16.53
N ARG A 571 11.64 10.19 16.37
CA ARG A 571 11.88 11.25 17.37
C ARG A 571 10.67 12.17 17.57
N SER A 572 9.93 12.44 16.50
CA SER A 572 8.71 13.27 16.51
C SER A 572 7.46 12.50 16.95
N GLY A 573 7.54 11.18 17.13
CA GLY A 573 6.43 10.34 17.57
C GLY A 573 5.48 9.87 16.48
N VAL A 574 5.77 10.13 15.19
CA VAL A 574 5.05 9.53 14.06
C VAL A 574 5.15 8.00 14.12
N ILE A 575 6.33 7.49 14.50
CA ILE A 575 6.54 6.09 14.87
C ILE A 575 6.80 6.05 16.37
N SER A 576 5.92 5.39 17.14
CA SER A 576 6.16 5.19 18.56
C SER A 576 7.35 4.24 18.81
N GLN A 577 7.95 4.30 20.00
CA GLN A 577 9.02 3.37 20.37
C GLN A 577 8.54 1.91 20.34
N GLU A 578 7.31 1.65 20.78
CA GLU A 578 6.71 0.32 20.75
C GLU A 578 6.53 -0.18 19.31
N ARG A 579 6.09 0.68 18.38
CA ARG A 579 5.94 0.31 16.97
C ARG A 579 7.30 0.02 16.34
N LEU A 580 8.32 0.84 16.62
CA LEU A 580 9.70 0.61 16.16
C LEU A 580 10.21 -0.75 16.68
N ASP A 581 10.08 -1.01 17.97
CA ASP A 581 10.55 -2.27 18.57
C ASP A 581 9.79 -3.47 18.02
N GLN A 582 8.49 -3.34 17.74
CA GLN A 582 7.68 -4.37 17.10
C GLN A 582 8.20 -4.66 15.68
N ALA A 583 8.50 -3.63 14.88
CA ALA A 583 9.03 -3.79 13.53
C ALA A 583 10.40 -4.49 13.54
N VAL A 584 11.35 -3.98 14.33
CA VAL A 584 12.69 -4.57 14.46
C VAL A 584 12.61 -6.01 14.98
N THR A 585 11.72 -6.28 15.94
CA THR A 585 11.51 -7.63 16.47
C THR A 585 11.06 -8.59 15.37
N ARG A 586 10.16 -8.19 14.46
CA ARG A 586 9.75 -9.04 13.33
C ARG A 586 10.87 -9.24 12.31
N VAL A 587 11.66 -8.20 12.00
CA VAL A 587 12.82 -8.32 11.11
C VAL A 587 13.83 -9.32 11.66
N LEU A 588 14.14 -9.24 12.95
CA LEU A 588 15.03 -10.19 13.62
C LEU A 588 14.38 -11.58 13.71
N ALA A 589 13.07 -11.67 13.94
CA ALA A 589 12.37 -12.95 13.97
C ALA A 589 12.43 -13.67 12.61
N LEU A 590 12.30 -12.94 11.50
CA LEU A 590 12.48 -13.47 10.16
C LEU A 590 13.90 -14.01 9.95
N LYS A 591 14.91 -13.24 10.35
CA LYS A 591 16.32 -13.69 10.31
C LYS A 591 16.52 -14.96 11.13
N ALA A 592 15.92 -15.03 12.32
CA ALA A 592 16.02 -16.17 13.20
C ALA A 592 15.32 -17.41 12.61
N ALA A 593 14.11 -17.25 12.05
CA ALA A 593 13.34 -18.32 11.40
C ALA A 593 14.08 -18.92 10.19
N LEU A 594 14.93 -18.13 9.53
CA LEU A 594 15.78 -18.55 8.41
C LEU A 594 17.16 -19.11 8.87
N GLY A 595 17.36 -19.28 10.17
CA GLY A 595 18.59 -19.81 10.76
C GLY A 595 19.76 -18.82 10.81
N LEU A 596 19.56 -17.55 10.45
CA LEU A 596 20.66 -16.58 10.33
C LEU A 596 21.30 -16.19 11.66
N HIS A 597 20.62 -16.45 12.78
CA HIS A 597 21.14 -16.28 14.12
C HIS A 597 22.27 -17.27 14.48
N ALA A 598 22.38 -18.40 13.74
CA ALA A 598 23.48 -19.34 13.90
C ALA A 598 24.81 -18.75 13.37
N PRO A 599 25.95 -19.07 14.00
CA PRO A 599 27.25 -18.58 13.58
C PRO A 599 27.76 -19.36 12.36
N GLU A 600 27.66 -18.75 11.18
CA GLU A 600 28.18 -19.29 9.91
C GLU A 600 29.09 -18.27 9.23
N THR A 601 30.10 -18.75 8.50
CA THR A 601 30.95 -17.88 7.67
C THR A 601 30.22 -17.42 6.40
N PRO A 602 30.67 -16.33 5.75
CA PRO A 602 30.11 -15.92 4.46
C PRO A 602 30.15 -17.03 3.39
N GLU A 603 31.17 -17.87 3.38
CA GLU A 603 31.30 -19.00 2.46
C GLU A 603 30.28 -20.10 2.71
N GLU A 604 29.95 -20.38 3.98
CA GLU A 604 28.90 -21.32 4.36
C GLU A 604 27.51 -20.80 3.98
N ARG A 605 27.26 -19.49 4.14
CA ARG A 605 26.00 -18.85 3.76
C ARG A 605 25.79 -18.73 2.25
N VAL A 606 26.89 -18.69 1.49
CA VAL A 606 26.88 -18.47 0.04
C VAL A 606 27.81 -19.48 -0.61
N PRO A 607 27.43 -20.76 -0.71
CA PRO A 607 28.31 -21.83 -1.19
C PRO A 607 28.59 -21.74 -2.70
N GLY A 608 27.70 -21.15 -3.48
CA GLY A 608 27.69 -21.19 -4.95
C GLY A 608 26.87 -22.37 -5.49
N LEU A 609 26.70 -22.45 -6.81
CA LEU A 609 25.85 -23.46 -7.47
C LEU A 609 26.51 -24.85 -7.58
N ASP A 610 27.74 -25.01 -7.13
CA ASP A 610 28.45 -26.28 -7.18
C ASP A 610 27.75 -27.35 -6.32
N GLY A 611 27.43 -28.49 -6.93
CA GLY A 611 26.76 -29.61 -6.25
C GLY A 611 25.23 -29.52 -6.20
N ILE A 612 24.63 -28.47 -6.78
CA ILE A 612 23.18 -28.38 -7.00
C ILE A 612 22.77 -29.23 -8.20
N ASP A 613 21.71 -30.04 -8.06
CA ASP A 613 21.16 -30.87 -9.13
C ASP A 613 20.35 -30.04 -10.14
N THR A 614 21.07 -29.22 -10.91
CA THR A 614 20.48 -28.37 -11.95
C THR A 614 19.88 -29.18 -13.11
N ASP A 615 20.24 -30.46 -13.26
CA ASP A 615 19.66 -31.31 -14.31
C ASP A 615 18.21 -31.67 -13.98
N THR A 616 17.91 -31.96 -12.71
CA THR A 616 16.53 -32.13 -12.22
C THR A 616 15.71 -30.86 -12.41
N HIS A 617 16.25 -29.69 -12.04
CA HIS A 617 15.55 -28.41 -12.20
C HIS A 617 15.26 -28.09 -13.68
N ARG A 618 16.24 -28.30 -14.57
CA ARG A 618 16.04 -28.18 -16.02
C ARG A 618 15.04 -29.19 -16.57
N ALA A 619 14.99 -30.41 -16.02
CA ALA A 619 13.98 -31.39 -16.42
C ALA A 619 12.56 -30.96 -16.02
N TRP A 620 12.39 -30.32 -14.87
CA TRP A 620 11.11 -29.73 -14.47
C TRP A 620 10.72 -28.52 -15.33
N SER A 621 11.67 -27.66 -15.70
CA SER A 621 11.46 -26.59 -16.68
C SER A 621 10.89 -27.15 -17.99
N ARG A 622 11.55 -28.16 -18.58
CA ARG A 622 11.06 -28.84 -19.79
C ARG A 622 9.69 -29.49 -19.62
N ALA A 623 9.43 -30.14 -18.48
CA ALA A 623 8.15 -30.77 -18.20
C ALA A 623 7.01 -29.75 -18.09
N GLN A 624 7.25 -28.62 -17.41
CA GLN A 624 6.28 -27.53 -17.31
C GLN A 624 6.00 -26.88 -18.67
N ALA A 625 7.04 -26.63 -19.47
CA ALA A 625 6.91 -26.13 -20.82
C ALA A 625 6.08 -27.07 -21.70
N ASP A 626 6.41 -28.38 -21.72
CA ASP A 626 5.67 -29.37 -22.52
C ASP A 626 4.20 -29.48 -22.09
N ALA A 627 3.91 -29.43 -20.78
CA ALA A 627 2.55 -29.56 -20.28
C ALA A 627 1.72 -28.28 -20.44
N GLY A 628 2.33 -27.09 -20.32
CA GLY A 628 1.62 -25.81 -20.21
C GLY A 628 1.24 -25.16 -21.54
N ILE A 629 1.91 -25.49 -22.66
CA ILE A 629 1.62 -24.86 -23.96
C ILE A 629 0.20 -25.24 -24.43
N THR A 630 -0.58 -24.21 -24.75
CA THR A 630 -2.01 -24.29 -25.03
C THR A 630 -2.32 -23.90 -26.47
N LEU A 631 -2.96 -24.80 -27.22
CA LEU A 631 -3.55 -24.50 -28.52
C LEU A 631 -4.92 -23.83 -28.30
N VAL A 632 -4.98 -22.51 -28.45
CA VAL A 632 -6.19 -21.72 -28.15
C VAL A 632 -7.18 -21.73 -29.31
N LYS A 633 -6.65 -21.67 -30.54
CA LYS A 633 -7.44 -21.62 -31.76
C LYS A 633 -6.77 -22.48 -32.82
N ASP A 634 -7.55 -23.32 -33.49
CA ASP A 634 -7.09 -24.15 -34.61
C ASP A 634 -8.20 -24.29 -35.66
N LYS A 635 -8.24 -23.30 -36.56
CA LYS A 635 -9.27 -23.19 -37.61
C LYS A 635 -8.68 -23.16 -39.01
N GLU A 636 -7.36 -23.11 -39.15
CA GLU A 636 -6.69 -23.19 -40.45
C GLU A 636 -6.51 -24.66 -40.84
N ALA A 637 -7.39 -25.13 -41.73
CA ALA A 637 -7.48 -26.55 -42.06
C ALA A 637 -6.16 -27.08 -42.65
N GLY A 638 -5.57 -28.07 -41.97
CA GLY A 638 -4.38 -28.77 -42.46
C GLY A 638 -3.06 -28.05 -42.19
N LEU A 639 -3.06 -26.93 -41.46
CA LEU A 639 -1.82 -26.24 -41.06
C LEU A 639 -1.00 -27.07 -40.06
N LEU A 640 -1.62 -27.54 -38.97
CA LEU A 640 -0.97 -28.37 -37.96
C LEU A 640 -1.20 -29.88 -38.21
N PRO A 641 -0.20 -30.74 -37.95
CA PRO A 641 1.20 -30.39 -37.70
C PRO A 641 1.88 -29.82 -38.95
N LEU A 642 2.85 -28.93 -38.75
CA LEU A 642 3.72 -28.41 -39.80
C LEU A 642 4.58 -29.54 -40.37
N ASP A 643 4.85 -29.49 -41.68
CA ASP A 643 5.72 -30.45 -42.35
C ASP A 643 6.50 -29.79 -43.48
N THR A 644 7.66 -30.35 -43.77
CA THR A 644 8.64 -29.80 -44.71
C THR A 644 8.27 -30.00 -46.18
N VAL A 645 7.14 -30.64 -46.49
CA VAL A 645 6.64 -30.80 -47.86
C VAL A 645 5.61 -29.73 -48.18
N ARG A 646 4.61 -29.53 -47.30
CA ARG A 646 3.53 -28.54 -47.50
C ARG A 646 3.93 -27.14 -47.06
N HIS A 647 4.77 -27.02 -46.03
CA HIS A 647 5.06 -25.77 -45.33
C HIS A 647 6.57 -25.46 -45.30
N ARG A 648 7.31 -25.82 -46.37
CA ARG A 648 8.78 -25.84 -46.36
C ARG A 648 9.41 -24.47 -46.08
N ARG A 649 8.94 -23.42 -46.76
CA ARG A 649 9.47 -22.06 -46.68
C ARG A 649 8.64 -21.27 -45.70
N VAL A 650 9.22 -20.92 -44.55
CA VAL A 650 8.48 -20.27 -43.46
C VAL A 650 9.03 -18.88 -43.22
N LEU A 651 8.17 -17.86 -43.21
CA LEU A 651 8.55 -16.53 -42.73
C LEU A 651 8.19 -16.42 -41.25
N VAL A 652 9.17 -16.07 -40.42
CA VAL A 652 8.98 -15.87 -38.98
C VAL A 652 9.03 -14.37 -38.67
N TYR A 653 7.95 -13.80 -38.16
CA TYR A 653 7.93 -12.45 -37.60
C TYR A 653 8.25 -12.49 -36.11
N SER A 654 9.06 -11.54 -35.65
CA SER A 654 9.32 -11.32 -34.23
C SER A 654 8.59 -10.07 -33.78
N LEU A 655 7.57 -10.23 -32.94
CA LEU A 655 6.83 -9.12 -32.32
C LEU A 655 7.30 -8.97 -30.88
N ARG A 656 7.61 -7.76 -30.44
CA ARG A 656 8.30 -7.51 -29.17
C ARG A 656 7.70 -6.37 -28.39
N GLY A 657 7.76 -6.48 -27.06
CA GLY A 657 7.66 -5.31 -26.17
C GLY A 657 8.86 -4.37 -26.35
N MET A 658 8.77 -3.17 -25.78
CA MET A 658 9.74 -2.08 -26.01
C MET A 658 11.19 -2.44 -25.61
N LEU A 659 11.35 -3.35 -24.64
CA LEU A 659 12.64 -3.80 -24.09
C LEU A 659 12.93 -5.29 -24.34
N SER A 660 12.15 -5.98 -25.19
CA SER A 660 12.40 -7.40 -25.52
C SER A 660 13.40 -7.56 -26.67
N PHE A 661 14.17 -8.65 -26.64
CA PHE A 661 15.20 -8.95 -27.63
C PHE A 661 14.71 -9.93 -28.73
N THR A 662 15.50 -10.08 -29.78
CA THR A 662 15.27 -11.02 -30.90
C THR A 662 15.36 -12.50 -30.49
N GLY A 663 16.06 -12.81 -29.39
CA GLY A 663 16.53 -14.15 -29.02
C GLY A 663 15.50 -15.27 -29.14
N PRO A 664 14.29 -15.16 -28.55
CA PRO A 664 13.28 -16.22 -28.66
C PRO A 664 12.88 -16.54 -30.10
N ALA A 665 12.74 -15.53 -30.97
CA ALA A 665 12.39 -15.73 -32.37
C ALA A 665 13.57 -16.26 -33.21
N GLU A 666 14.80 -15.88 -32.87
CA GLU A 666 16.02 -16.46 -33.46
C GLU A 666 16.12 -17.95 -33.15
N ARG A 667 15.96 -18.33 -31.87
CA ARG A 667 15.94 -19.73 -31.44
C ARG A 667 14.82 -20.51 -32.10
N PHE A 668 13.61 -19.96 -32.12
CA PHE A 668 12.46 -20.56 -32.80
C PHE A 668 12.75 -20.84 -34.29
N THR A 669 13.34 -19.87 -34.98
CA THR A 669 13.73 -20.01 -36.40
C THR A 669 14.82 -21.06 -36.58
N ALA A 670 15.81 -21.11 -35.69
CA ALA A 670 16.86 -22.13 -35.71
C ALA A 670 16.29 -23.53 -35.50
N GLN A 671 15.39 -23.73 -34.53
CA GLN A 671 14.74 -25.00 -34.24
C GLN A 671 13.88 -25.53 -35.41
N LEU A 672 13.24 -24.64 -36.18
CA LEU A 672 12.59 -25.02 -37.43
C LEU A 672 13.61 -25.46 -38.50
N ASN A 673 14.69 -24.70 -38.68
CA ASN A 673 15.73 -25.03 -39.67
C ASN A 673 16.43 -26.36 -39.35
N GLU A 674 16.67 -26.67 -38.07
CA GLU A 674 17.20 -27.96 -37.62
C GLU A 674 16.28 -29.13 -37.98
N ARG A 675 14.97 -28.90 -38.08
CA ARG A 675 13.96 -29.89 -38.50
C ARG A 675 13.73 -29.91 -40.03
N GLY A 676 14.58 -29.22 -40.80
CA GLY A 676 14.59 -29.28 -42.26
C GLY A 676 13.66 -28.27 -42.96
N PHE A 677 13.08 -27.32 -42.23
CA PHE A 677 12.41 -26.16 -42.83
C PHE A 677 13.44 -25.19 -43.44
N SER A 678 12.96 -24.31 -44.31
CA SER A 678 13.68 -23.13 -44.79
C SER A 678 13.04 -21.91 -44.16
N ALA A 679 13.25 -21.74 -42.85
CA ALA A 679 12.70 -20.65 -42.06
C ALA A 679 13.59 -19.40 -42.15
N THR A 680 12.96 -18.25 -42.40
CA THR A 680 13.61 -16.94 -42.47
C THR A 680 13.02 -16.04 -41.39
N LEU A 681 13.89 -15.48 -40.53
CA LEU A 681 13.48 -14.46 -39.57
C LEU A 681 13.34 -13.11 -40.28
N PHE A 682 12.18 -12.48 -40.14
CA PHE A 682 11.94 -11.13 -40.61
C PHE A 682 12.69 -10.13 -39.74
N GLU A 683 13.59 -9.36 -40.36
CA GLU A 683 14.30 -8.27 -39.69
C GLU A 683 13.52 -6.97 -39.87
N ASP A 684 13.05 -6.39 -38.77
CA ASP A 684 12.57 -5.01 -38.79
C ASP A 684 13.75 -4.10 -39.16
N GLY A 685 13.62 -3.40 -40.30
CA GLY A 685 14.58 -2.36 -40.67
C GLY A 685 14.66 -1.25 -39.60
N PRO A 686 15.70 -0.39 -39.62
CA PRO A 686 15.87 0.65 -38.61
C PRO A 686 14.63 1.55 -38.50
N PRO A 687 14.33 2.12 -37.32
CA PRO A 687 13.15 2.96 -37.10
C PRO A 687 13.04 4.07 -38.16
N GLY A 688 11.91 4.10 -38.88
CA GLY A 688 11.66 5.07 -39.94
C GLY A 688 12.10 4.65 -41.36
N SER A 689 12.81 3.53 -41.51
CA SER A 689 13.16 2.97 -42.84
C SER A 689 11.91 2.61 -43.67
N THR A 690 10.79 2.34 -43.01
CA THR A 690 9.49 2.01 -43.61
C THR A 690 8.50 3.18 -43.63
N MET A 691 8.92 4.38 -43.19
CA MET A 691 8.05 5.55 -42.94
C MET A 691 7.30 6.03 -44.20
N PHE A 692 7.82 5.72 -45.39
CA PHE A 692 7.21 6.10 -46.67
C PHE A 692 7.23 4.97 -47.73
N THR A 693 7.59 3.75 -47.33
CA THR A 693 7.53 2.59 -48.23
C THR A 693 6.07 2.17 -48.43
N ARG A 694 5.63 2.05 -49.68
CA ARG A 694 4.30 1.51 -49.97
C ARG A 694 4.25 0.04 -49.57
N VAL A 695 3.28 -0.29 -48.71
CA VAL A 695 3.00 -1.68 -48.33
C VAL A 695 2.73 -2.50 -49.60
N GLY A 696 3.54 -3.53 -49.84
CA GLY A 696 3.40 -4.44 -50.96
C GLY A 696 3.95 -3.97 -52.31
N VAL A 697 4.63 -2.81 -52.39
CA VAL A 697 5.21 -2.29 -53.64
C VAL A 697 6.71 -2.00 -53.52
N ASP A 698 7.19 -1.47 -52.38
CA ASP A 698 8.58 -0.98 -52.24
C ASP A 698 9.47 -1.89 -51.37
N GLY A 699 9.33 -3.22 -51.45
CA GLY A 699 10.30 -4.17 -50.87
C GLY A 699 10.24 -4.40 -49.35
N GLY A 700 9.12 -4.07 -48.70
CA GLY A 700 8.77 -4.75 -47.43
C GLY A 700 8.12 -6.09 -47.76
N VAL A 701 8.41 -7.15 -47.00
CA VAL A 701 7.96 -8.56 -47.22
C VAL A 701 6.42 -8.72 -47.04
N ASN A 702 5.64 -7.93 -47.76
CA ASN A 702 4.18 -7.76 -47.61
C ASN A 702 3.46 -7.65 -48.96
N GLY A 703 4.14 -7.96 -50.07
CA GLY A 703 3.60 -7.92 -51.42
C GLY A 703 3.67 -9.28 -52.12
N ALA A 704 3.70 -9.30 -53.45
CA ALA A 704 3.82 -10.53 -54.24
C ALA A 704 5.03 -11.40 -53.84
N GLU A 705 6.14 -10.77 -53.43
CA GLU A 705 7.34 -11.47 -52.93
C GLU A 705 7.06 -12.38 -51.74
N LEU A 706 6.16 -11.98 -50.83
CA LEU A 706 5.75 -12.83 -49.70
C LEU A 706 4.96 -14.04 -50.20
N LEU A 707 3.95 -13.80 -51.05
CA LEU A 707 3.05 -14.84 -51.57
C LEU A 707 3.77 -15.88 -52.44
N GLU A 708 4.80 -15.45 -53.17
CA GLU A 708 5.61 -16.35 -54.01
C GLU A 708 6.74 -17.01 -53.22
N GLY A 709 7.27 -16.32 -52.20
CA GLY A 709 8.48 -16.70 -51.47
C GLY A 709 8.26 -17.73 -50.35
N TYR A 710 7.06 -17.78 -49.76
CA TYR A 710 6.79 -18.56 -48.54
C TYR A 710 5.55 -19.43 -48.66
N ASP A 711 5.53 -20.53 -47.90
CA ASP A 711 4.44 -21.51 -47.83
C ASP A 711 3.61 -21.34 -46.54
N ALA A 712 4.18 -20.71 -45.50
CA ALA A 712 3.50 -20.34 -44.27
C ALA A 712 4.16 -19.13 -43.59
N VAL A 713 3.40 -18.44 -42.73
CA VAL A 713 3.87 -17.33 -41.90
C VAL A 713 3.66 -17.66 -40.43
N ILE A 714 4.65 -17.41 -39.58
CA ILE A 714 4.56 -17.58 -38.14
C ILE A 714 4.92 -16.28 -37.44
N TYR A 715 4.04 -15.81 -36.56
CA TYR A 715 4.30 -14.71 -35.66
C TYR A 715 4.75 -15.26 -34.30
N VAL A 716 5.91 -14.83 -33.82
CA VAL A 716 6.41 -15.12 -32.48
C VAL A 716 6.39 -13.83 -31.68
N ALA A 717 5.45 -13.73 -30.74
CA ALA A 717 5.20 -12.53 -29.94
C ALA A 717 5.74 -12.68 -28.51
N ASP A 718 6.73 -11.86 -28.17
CA ASP A 718 7.36 -11.76 -26.86
C ASP A 718 7.01 -10.41 -26.20
N VAL A 719 5.78 -10.33 -25.70
CA VAL A 719 5.26 -9.17 -24.95
C VAL A 719 5.10 -9.60 -23.49
N GLN A 720 6.02 -9.14 -22.64
CA GLN A 720 6.12 -9.49 -21.23
C GLN A 720 5.64 -8.33 -20.34
N PRO A 721 5.14 -8.58 -19.11
CA PRO A 721 4.91 -7.52 -18.14
C PRO A 721 6.23 -6.82 -17.81
N ARG A 722 6.21 -5.49 -17.78
CA ARG A 722 7.36 -4.65 -17.49
C ARG A 722 6.94 -3.45 -16.67
N SER A 723 7.75 -3.10 -15.67
CA SER A 723 7.58 -1.88 -14.89
C SER A 723 7.53 -0.65 -15.79
N ASN A 724 6.57 0.23 -15.55
CA ASN A 724 6.36 1.49 -16.27
C ASN A 724 5.81 1.35 -17.71
N GLU A 725 5.39 0.15 -18.13
CA GLU A 725 4.65 -0.03 -19.38
C GLU A 725 3.15 0.07 -19.11
N THR A 726 2.49 1.05 -19.75
CA THR A 726 1.05 1.30 -19.53
C THR A 726 0.15 0.26 -20.20
N VAL A 727 0.67 -0.49 -21.16
CA VAL A 727 -0.04 -1.53 -21.92
C VAL A 727 0.92 -2.65 -22.27
N ALA A 728 0.45 -3.89 -22.23
CA ALA A 728 1.17 -5.06 -22.73
C ALA A 728 0.48 -5.59 -24.00
N ARG A 729 0.67 -4.84 -25.10
CA ARG A 729 -0.01 -5.03 -26.38
C ARG A 729 0.99 -5.18 -27.51
N VAL A 730 0.54 -5.73 -28.64
CA VAL A 730 1.41 -5.81 -29.82
C VAL A 730 1.74 -4.40 -30.33
N HIS A 731 3.04 -4.12 -30.47
CA HIS A 731 3.53 -2.92 -31.14
C HIS A 731 3.72 -3.18 -32.63
N TRP A 732 2.84 -2.61 -33.44
CA TRP A 732 2.97 -2.66 -34.90
C TRP A 732 4.02 -1.68 -35.41
N ALA A 733 4.70 -2.03 -36.49
CA ALA A 733 5.67 -1.18 -37.16
C ALA A 733 5.02 0.18 -37.49
N PRO A 734 5.65 1.32 -37.14
CA PRO A 734 5.04 2.64 -37.28
C PRO A 734 4.54 2.98 -38.71
N PHE A 735 3.57 3.90 -38.80
CA PHE A 735 2.94 4.44 -40.02
C PHE A 735 2.08 3.47 -40.81
N THR A 736 2.64 2.33 -41.20
CA THR A 736 1.96 1.40 -42.12
C THR A 736 1.57 0.09 -41.48
N ALA A 737 2.01 -0.21 -40.25
CA ALA A 737 1.87 -1.54 -39.64
C ALA A 737 2.34 -2.64 -40.60
N GLY A 738 3.57 -2.48 -41.11
CA GLY A 738 4.17 -3.39 -42.09
C GLY A 738 4.30 -4.82 -41.57
N ASN A 739 4.43 -5.04 -40.27
CA ASN A 739 4.47 -6.37 -39.67
C ASN A 739 3.08 -6.91 -39.26
N LEU A 740 1.98 -6.34 -39.76
CA LEU A 740 0.61 -6.83 -39.51
C LEU A 740 0.32 -8.12 -40.32
N PRO A 741 -0.40 -9.11 -39.78
CA PRO A 741 -0.85 -10.29 -40.54
C PRO A 741 -1.93 -9.92 -41.57
N ARG A 742 -1.51 -9.51 -42.78
CA ARG A 742 -2.41 -9.01 -43.84
C ARG A 742 -2.90 -10.09 -44.80
N HIS A 743 -2.13 -11.15 -44.98
CA HIS A 743 -2.33 -12.17 -46.01
C HIS A 743 -2.95 -13.45 -45.45
N LEU A 744 -3.81 -13.31 -44.43
CA LEU A 744 -4.43 -14.42 -43.71
C LEU A 744 -5.33 -15.30 -44.58
N THR A 745 -5.77 -14.80 -45.75
CA THR A 745 -6.61 -15.54 -46.69
C THR A 745 -5.83 -16.23 -47.79
N GLU A 746 -4.57 -15.85 -47.99
CA GLU A 746 -3.70 -16.30 -49.06
C GLU A 746 -2.60 -17.24 -48.55
N LEU A 747 -2.11 -17.03 -47.33
CA LEU A 747 -1.06 -17.84 -46.71
C LEU A 747 -1.50 -18.38 -45.34
N PRO A 748 -1.29 -19.68 -45.08
CA PRO A 748 -1.45 -20.24 -43.74
C PRO A 748 -0.60 -19.46 -42.74
N THR A 749 -1.26 -18.92 -41.71
CA THR A 749 -0.63 -18.04 -40.74
C THR A 749 -0.90 -18.54 -39.33
N LEU A 750 0.17 -18.68 -38.55
CA LEU A 750 0.14 -19.10 -37.15
C LEU A 750 0.66 -17.98 -36.25
N PHE A 751 0.10 -17.85 -35.06
CA PHE A 751 0.57 -16.90 -34.04
C PHE A 751 0.90 -17.62 -32.75
N VAL A 752 2.14 -17.46 -32.27
CA VAL A 752 2.65 -17.96 -30.99
C VAL A 752 2.83 -16.77 -30.06
N SER A 753 2.17 -16.79 -28.91
CA SER A 753 2.43 -15.85 -27.82
C SER A 753 3.31 -16.48 -26.74
N LEU A 754 4.44 -15.86 -26.44
CA LEU A 754 5.42 -16.28 -25.43
C LEU A 754 5.26 -15.54 -24.09
N GLY A 755 4.29 -14.63 -23.96
CA GLY A 755 4.10 -13.81 -22.76
C GLY A 755 2.63 -13.56 -22.49
N SER A 756 2.17 -12.34 -22.79
CA SER A 756 0.76 -11.95 -22.68
C SER A 756 -0.19 -12.96 -23.34
N PRO A 757 -1.17 -13.50 -22.62
CA PRO A 757 -2.08 -14.52 -23.17
C PRO A 757 -3.21 -13.93 -24.03
N TYR A 758 -3.18 -12.61 -24.28
CA TYR A 758 -4.32 -11.82 -24.74
C TYR A 758 -4.15 -11.22 -26.15
N HIS A 759 -3.18 -11.68 -26.96
CA HIS A 759 -2.93 -11.07 -28.27
C HIS A 759 -4.04 -11.30 -29.30
N LEU A 760 -5.01 -12.18 -29.06
CA LEU A 760 -6.19 -12.31 -29.94
C LEU A 760 -7.01 -11.02 -30.02
N GLN A 761 -6.89 -10.10 -29.05
CA GLN A 761 -7.47 -8.75 -29.16
C GLN A 761 -6.82 -7.91 -30.27
N ASP A 762 -5.56 -8.20 -30.61
CA ASP A 762 -4.77 -7.48 -31.63
C ASP A 762 -4.78 -8.21 -32.98
N VAL A 763 -4.95 -9.54 -32.97
CA VAL A 763 -4.96 -10.39 -34.16
C VAL A 763 -6.18 -11.33 -34.21
N PRO A 764 -7.43 -10.83 -34.10
CA PRO A 764 -8.62 -11.67 -33.92
C PRO A 764 -8.85 -12.65 -35.08
N PHE A 765 -8.43 -12.28 -36.29
CA PHE A 765 -8.64 -13.07 -37.51
C PHE A 765 -7.56 -14.12 -37.78
N VAL A 766 -6.49 -14.18 -36.98
CA VAL A 766 -5.57 -15.33 -37.05
C VAL A 766 -6.37 -16.58 -36.72
N ARG A 767 -6.21 -17.63 -37.53
CA ARG A 767 -6.99 -18.87 -37.45
C ARG A 767 -6.32 -19.97 -36.64
N THR A 768 -5.00 -19.90 -36.46
CA THR A 768 -4.26 -20.82 -35.58
C THR A 768 -3.41 -20.02 -34.58
N TYR A 769 -3.71 -20.18 -33.29
CA TYR A 769 -3.13 -19.38 -32.20
C TYR A 769 -2.72 -20.28 -31.03
N VAL A 770 -1.48 -20.09 -30.56
CA VAL A 770 -0.87 -20.83 -29.46
C VAL A 770 -0.44 -19.85 -28.37
N ASN A 771 -0.80 -20.15 -27.12
CA ASN A 771 -0.22 -19.51 -25.94
C ASN A 771 0.82 -20.44 -25.31
N ALA A 772 2.04 -19.94 -25.12
CA ALA A 772 3.14 -20.64 -24.47
C ALA A 772 3.50 -20.04 -23.10
N TYR A 773 3.08 -18.80 -22.84
CA TYR A 773 3.14 -18.08 -21.55
C TYR A 773 4.54 -17.73 -21.01
N ALA A 774 5.61 -18.31 -21.57
CA ALA A 774 7.01 -18.01 -21.24
C ALA A 774 7.88 -17.92 -22.51
N ALA A 775 8.99 -17.17 -22.43
CA ALA A 775 9.91 -16.95 -23.55
C ALA A 775 11.29 -17.61 -23.37
N ASN A 776 11.43 -18.51 -22.40
CA ASN A 776 12.69 -19.24 -22.17
C ASN A 776 12.93 -20.32 -23.24
N ASP A 777 14.19 -20.75 -23.33
CA ASP A 777 14.65 -21.70 -24.35
C ASP A 777 13.85 -23.01 -24.36
N GLU A 778 13.56 -23.57 -23.18
CA GLU A 778 12.81 -24.82 -23.06
C GLU A 778 11.37 -24.69 -23.54
N THR A 779 10.75 -23.52 -23.35
CA THR A 779 9.42 -23.23 -23.88
C THR A 779 9.44 -23.07 -25.40
N VAL A 780 10.41 -22.32 -25.93
CA VAL A 780 10.54 -22.12 -27.39
C VAL A 780 10.72 -23.46 -28.11
N ASP A 781 11.58 -24.32 -27.59
CA ASP A 781 11.82 -25.66 -28.15
C ASP A 781 10.57 -26.53 -28.09
N ALA A 782 9.87 -26.53 -26.94
CA ALA A 782 8.64 -27.29 -26.76
C ALA A 782 7.52 -26.80 -27.68
N VAL A 783 7.43 -25.49 -27.95
CA VAL A 783 6.47 -24.95 -28.94
C VAL A 783 6.79 -25.53 -30.33
N VAL A 784 8.04 -25.44 -30.79
CA VAL A 784 8.41 -25.94 -32.13
C VAL A 784 8.13 -27.44 -32.25
N ALA A 785 8.50 -28.24 -31.24
CA ALA A 785 8.22 -29.67 -31.19
C ALA A 785 6.71 -29.97 -31.34
N LYS A 786 5.84 -29.20 -30.66
CA LYS A 786 4.38 -29.35 -30.80
C LYS A 786 3.86 -28.93 -32.16
N LEU A 787 4.39 -27.85 -32.72
CA LEU A 787 3.99 -27.35 -34.03
C LEU A 787 4.29 -28.37 -35.15
N VAL A 788 5.38 -29.13 -35.05
CA VAL A 788 5.73 -30.18 -36.02
C VAL A 788 5.13 -31.57 -35.68
N GLY A 789 4.40 -31.68 -34.58
CA GLY A 789 3.73 -32.92 -34.15
C GLY A 789 4.62 -33.94 -33.42
N GLU A 790 5.78 -33.52 -32.89
CA GLU A 790 6.63 -34.35 -32.01
C GLU A 790 6.05 -34.49 -30.60
N SER A 791 5.22 -33.52 -30.17
CA SER A 791 4.51 -33.52 -28.89
C SER A 791 3.08 -32.97 -29.07
N GLU A 792 2.16 -33.34 -28.17
CA GLU A 792 0.77 -32.91 -28.20
C GLU A 792 0.55 -31.64 -27.37
N PHE A 793 -0.37 -30.76 -27.79
CA PHE A 793 -0.82 -29.65 -26.95
C PHE A 793 -1.66 -30.17 -25.77
N ARG A 794 -1.26 -29.84 -24.54
CA ARG A 794 -1.92 -30.31 -23.32
C ARG A 794 -2.41 -29.19 -22.41
N GLY A 795 -1.88 -27.98 -22.59
CA GLY A 795 -2.21 -26.86 -21.74
C GLY A 795 -3.68 -26.48 -21.81
N VAL A 796 -4.21 -26.01 -20.70
CA VAL A 796 -5.56 -25.47 -20.56
C VAL A 796 -5.43 -23.99 -20.21
N SER A 797 -6.13 -23.12 -20.94
CA SER A 797 -6.00 -21.68 -20.70
C SER A 797 -6.41 -21.30 -19.27
N PRO A 798 -5.50 -20.71 -18.47
CA PRO A 798 -5.81 -20.30 -17.10
C PRO A 798 -6.55 -18.95 -17.01
N VAL A 799 -6.84 -18.34 -18.17
CA VAL A 799 -7.53 -17.08 -18.40
C VAL A 799 -8.49 -17.22 -19.58
N ASP A 800 -9.36 -16.24 -19.84
CA ASP A 800 -10.08 -16.15 -21.13
C ASP A 800 -9.20 -15.41 -22.17
N PRO A 801 -8.51 -16.13 -23.08
CA PRO A 801 -7.62 -15.49 -24.06
C PRO A 801 -8.37 -14.66 -25.10
N PHE A 802 -9.70 -14.79 -25.18
CA PHE A 802 -10.55 -14.06 -26.10
C PHE A 802 -11.04 -12.72 -25.53
N MET A 803 -10.91 -12.48 -24.22
CA MET A 803 -11.34 -11.25 -23.53
C MET A 803 -12.78 -10.81 -23.86
N GLY A 804 -13.68 -11.76 -24.10
CA GLY A 804 -15.06 -11.49 -24.54
C GLY A 804 -15.23 -10.97 -25.98
N TYR A 805 -14.17 -10.83 -26.78
CA TYR A 805 -14.29 -10.45 -28.20
C TYR A 805 -14.86 -11.61 -29.03
N GLU A 806 -16.00 -11.40 -29.69
CA GLU A 806 -16.64 -12.44 -30.51
C GLU A 806 -15.82 -12.77 -31.77
N ASP A 807 -15.23 -11.76 -32.40
CA ASP A 807 -14.44 -11.88 -33.62
C ASP A 807 -13.14 -12.66 -33.43
N ALA A 808 -12.53 -12.55 -32.24
CA ALA A 808 -11.39 -13.39 -31.85
C ALA A 808 -11.71 -14.90 -31.90
N ARG A 809 -12.99 -15.27 -31.70
CA ARG A 809 -13.44 -16.68 -31.71
C ARG A 809 -13.75 -17.21 -33.11
N TRP A 810 -13.84 -16.38 -34.16
CA TRP A 810 -14.31 -16.78 -35.49
C TRP A 810 -13.40 -17.72 -36.25
#